data_AF-A0A4R5KL76-F1
#
_entry.id   AF-A0A4R5KL76-F1
#
_cell.length_a   1.000
_cell.length_b   1.000
_cell.length_c   1.000
_cell.angle_alpha   90.00
_cell.angle_beta   90.00
_cell.angle_gamma   90.00
#
_symmetry.space_group_name_H-M   'P 1'
#
loop_
_entity.id
_entity.type
_entity.pdbx_description
1 polymer ?
#
loop_
_entity_poly.entity_id
_entity_poly.type
_entity_poly.pdbx_seq_one_letter_code
_entity_poly.pdbx_strand_id
1 'polypeptide(L)'
;MAPNKPELDRSFGFAWRGLRKHLTDKHAGELEERVRLKREQLAQQIADHGRRMQELAKQLDYLQREYDSKDSYVEELIGQKQELLNQEGFVAASEDGKGKPKLRLGDMLVAEGLVTQGQLAEAMERQQKFGGRLGDIVSEMGFVDKSRLALLLNGQSRKGRLGDMLVETGAITQEQLNRALEFQRKSGGMLGDILMSMRMIEPEKLYRHIATQNNLGRIGSQFDFEDLIKLPEYIARQYDAIVVNQDLNRYLVAVGGPLTDEAQRAIEALLGLPIEQVLATREEMEYFWAQVYQSELMVESTQKLVNEQPQNSAHVTFTAPQLAAAAALGLLLLICIGVDWFHTLIAVNIGIQLFYFSMTLFKFLIVMYGTRDYAQIRFTKEQVAAIDERTLPVYTILVPMYKESEVIPHLLSNIEQLDYPKAKLDVRLLIEEDDVEAQELLKSMNLPAYYTTIVVPHSLPKTKPKACNYGLIRARGEYVVIYDAEDRPDADQLKKVHAAFMNGPANLACIQAKLNYFNSEQNLLTRWFTHEYSMWFELLLPGVMQLDIPIPLGGTSNHFKMAVLKEVNAWDPYNVTEDADLGIRLHKSGYTTAIVDSRTWEEANSRTGNWVRQRSRWIKGYMQTWLVHMRNPVKLYRELGLKGFLGFQVMVLATPMLPLLNPIFWVMIILWYGWRAAWIPQFFPGIIYYLASVEFLIGNFLFVFSNVAGVYWVIRELEKRGSTMFSYGLVKYALLTPIYWVLMSIAAVKAAWQLITKPFYWEKTTHGLTKRTSAPDGDALKQNV
;
A
#
# COMPACT_ATOMS: atom_id res chain seq x y z
N MET A 1 52.98 60.78 -26.71
CA MET A 1 52.58 60.61 -25.30
C MET A 1 51.78 59.33 -25.19
N ALA A 2 52.39 58.25 -24.69
CA ALA A 2 51.73 56.96 -24.44
C ALA A 2 51.83 56.66 -22.93
N PRO A 3 50.75 56.21 -22.25
CA PRO A 3 50.68 56.19 -20.80
C PRO A 3 51.26 54.90 -20.18
N ASN A 4 51.86 55.08 -19.01
CA ASN A 4 52.40 54.07 -18.09
C ASN A 4 51.36 53.02 -17.66
N LYS A 5 51.76 51.74 -17.64
CA LYS A 5 51.11 50.68 -16.85
C LYS A 5 51.97 50.39 -15.60
N PRO A 6 51.36 50.13 -14.43
CA PRO A 6 52.09 49.88 -13.19
C PRO A 6 52.62 48.43 -13.12
N GLU A 7 53.84 48.28 -12.63
CA GLU A 7 54.44 46.98 -12.28
C GLU A 7 53.76 46.40 -11.03
N LEU A 8 53.26 45.16 -11.15
CA LEU A 8 52.76 44.36 -10.04
C LEU A 8 53.92 43.55 -9.44
N ASP A 9 54.07 43.72 -8.13
CA ASP A 9 55.13 43.22 -7.27
C ASP A 9 55.31 41.68 -7.32
N ARG A 10 56.56 41.23 -7.47
CA ARG A 10 56.98 39.82 -7.61
C ARG A 10 56.77 39.00 -6.32
N SER A 11 56.43 39.64 -5.20
CA SER A 11 56.18 38.99 -3.90
C SER A 11 54.89 38.15 -3.86
N PHE A 12 53.84 38.53 -4.61
CA PHE A 12 52.54 37.83 -4.60
C PHE A 12 52.56 36.48 -5.33
N GLY A 13 53.43 36.33 -6.34
CA GLY A 13 53.50 35.12 -7.16
C GLY A 13 54.07 33.89 -6.45
N PHE A 14 54.92 34.09 -5.43
CA PHE A 14 55.51 32.99 -4.66
C PHE A 14 54.56 32.46 -3.58
N ALA A 15 53.81 33.34 -2.91
CA ALA A 15 52.82 32.94 -1.91
C ALA A 15 51.67 32.13 -2.52
N TRP A 16 51.22 32.50 -3.74
CA TRP A 16 50.13 31.80 -4.44
C TRP A 16 50.54 30.42 -4.95
N ARG A 17 51.81 30.23 -5.35
CA ARG A 17 52.33 28.91 -5.74
C ARG A 17 52.48 27.97 -4.54
N GLY A 18 52.89 28.48 -3.38
CA GLY A 18 52.95 27.71 -2.13
C GLY A 18 51.57 27.25 -1.65
N LEU A 19 50.57 28.15 -1.66
CA LEU A 19 49.20 27.84 -1.25
C LEU A 19 48.52 26.83 -2.19
N ARG A 20 48.73 26.99 -3.51
CA ARG A 20 48.19 26.06 -4.51
C ARG A 20 48.80 24.67 -4.35
N LYS A 21 50.11 24.56 -4.12
CA LYS A 21 50.81 23.28 -3.93
C LYS A 21 50.33 22.57 -2.66
N HIS A 22 50.19 23.30 -1.55
CA HIS A 22 49.68 22.74 -0.29
C HIS A 22 48.21 22.28 -0.37
N LEU A 23 47.36 23.02 -1.10
CA LEU A 23 45.97 22.62 -1.33
C LEU A 23 45.85 21.42 -2.27
N THR A 24 46.69 21.33 -3.31
CA THR A 24 46.71 20.13 -4.19
C THR A 24 47.27 18.90 -3.48
N ASP A 25 48.31 19.04 -2.64
CA ASP A 25 48.89 17.91 -1.91
C ASP A 25 47.92 17.40 -0.82
N LYS A 26 47.18 18.30 -0.15
CA LYS A 26 46.13 17.93 0.80
C LYS A 26 44.95 17.23 0.13
N HIS A 27 44.49 17.73 -1.03
CA HIS A 27 43.43 17.06 -1.80
C HIS A 27 43.88 15.72 -2.37
N ALA A 28 45.15 15.59 -2.78
CA ALA A 28 45.71 14.33 -3.22
C ALA A 28 45.75 13.30 -2.08
N GLY A 29 46.18 13.70 -0.88
CA GLY A 29 46.17 12.84 0.31
C GLY A 29 44.76 12.39 0.72
N GLU A 30 43.78 13.30 0.72
CA GLU A 30 42.37 12.97 1.03
C GLU A 30 41.72 12.07 -0.04
N LEU A 31 42.19 12.14 -1.29
CA LEU A 31 41.73 11.29 -2.38
C LEU A 31 42.37 9.90 -2.30
N GLU A 32 43.67 9.82 -2.00
CA GLU A 32 44.38 8.56 -1.76
C GLU A 32 43.80 7.79 -0.58
N GLU A 33 43.46 8.47 0.52
CA GLU A 33 42.82 7.84 1.68
C GLU A 33 41.41 7.32 1.34
N ARG A 34 40.61 8.09 0.59
CA ARG A 34 39.30 7.64 0.10
C ARG A 34 39.40 6.45 -0.84
N VAL A 35 40.40 6.43 -1.73
CA VAL A 35 40.65 5.29 -2.62
C VAL A 35 41.10 4.06 -1.81
N ARG A 36 41.94 4.25 -0.79
CA ARG A 36 42.37 3.17 0.11
C ARG A 36 41.19 2.56 0.86
N LEU A 37 40.35 3.38 1.51
CA LEU A 37 39.15 2.94 2.21
C LEU A 37 38.17 2.21 1.28
N LYS A 38 38.00 2.71 0.05
CA LYS A 38 37.10 2.09 -0.93
C LYS A 38 37.65 0.76 -1.47
N ARG A 39 38.98 0.63 -1.58
CA ARG A 39 39.65 -0.65 -1.89
C ARG A 39 39.52 -1.66 -0.76
N GLU A 40 39.67 -1.23 0.49
CA GLU A 40 39.47 -2.07 1.68
C GLU A 40 38.00 -2.55 1.79
N GLN A 41 37.03 -1.64 1.59
CA GLN A 41 35.61 -1.99 1.54
C GLN A 41 35.30 -2.97 0.40
N LEU A 42 35.85 -2.75 -0.80
CA LEU A 42 35.65 -3.64 -1.93
C LEU A 42 36.30 -5.01 -1.69
N ALA A 43 37.50 -5.05 -1.09
CA ALA A 43 38.16 -6.29 -0.73
C ALA A 43 37.36 -7.09 0.32
N GLN A 44 36.78 -6.39 1.30
CA GLN A 44 35.91 -7.01 2.31
C GLN A 44 34.60 -7.51 1.72
N GLN A 45 33.99 -6.76 0.79
CA GLN A 45 32.81 -7.21 0.03
C GLN A 45 33.11 -8.43 -0.84
N ILE A 46 34.28 -8.48 -1.51
CA ILE A 46 34.71 -9.63 -2.29
C ILE A 46 34.96 -10.85 -1.39
N ALA A 47 35.58 -10.66 -0.22
CA ALA A 47 35.79 -11.73 0.75
C ALA A 47 34.47 -12.27 1.33
N ASP A 48 33.51 -11.39 1.62
CA ASP A 48 32.16 -11.78 2.05
C ASP A 48 31.40 -12.49 0.94
N HIS A 49 31.50 -12.04 -0.31
CA HIS A 49 30.93 -12.75 -1.45
C HIS A 49 31.57 -14.12 -1.65
N GLY A 50 32.89 -14.24 -1.48
CA GLY A 50 33.61 -15.51 -1.54
C GLY A 50 33.16 -16.48 -0.45
N ARG A 51 33.00 -16.00 0.79
CA ARG A 51 32.45 -16.79 1.90
C ARG A 51 31.00 -17.23 1.63
N ARG A 52 30.17 -16.31 1.15
CA ARG A 52 28.76 -16.59 0.80
C ARG A 52 28.64 -17.59 -0.35
N MET A 53 29.53 -17.52 -1.35
CA MET A 53 29.61 -18.48 -2.45
C MET A 53 30.07 -19.86 -1.97
N GLN A 54 31.02 -19.94 -1.03
CA GLN A 54 31.42 -21.21 -0.42
C GLN A 54 30.29 -21.81 0.43
N GLU A 55 29.51 -20.98 1.11
CA GLU A 55 28.37 -21.41 1.91
C GLU A 55 27.20 -21.87 1.04
N LEU A 56 26.91 -21.14 -0.05
CA LEU A 56 25.99 -21.57 -1.11
C LEU A 56 26.44 -22.87 -1.77
N ALA A 57 27.73 -23.05 -2.06
CA ALA A 57 28.25 -24.30 -2.62
C ALA A 57 28.09 -25.48 -1.64
N LYS A 58 28.28 -25.25 -0.33
CA LYS A 58 28.00 -26.26 0.71
C LYS A 58 26.52 -26.57 0.82
N GLN A 59 25.64 -25.57 0.72
CA GLN A 59 24.20 -25.77 0.69
C GLN A 59 23.76 -26.53 -0.56
N LEU A 60 24.36 -26.25 -1.72
CA LEU A 60 24.08 -26.94 -2.97
C LEU A 60 24.53 -28.41 -2.90
N ASP A 61 25.71 -28.67 -2.36
CA ASP A 61 26.21 -30.04 -2.14
C ASP A 61 25.36 -30.81 -1.13
N TYR A 62 24.88 -30.15 -0.06
CA TYR A 62 23.91 -30.73 0.86
C TYR A 62 22.58 -31.09 0.18
N LEU A 63 22.02 -30.16 -0.60
CA LEU A 63 20.78 -30.39 -1.34
C LEU A 63 20.93 -31.49 -2.40
N GLN A 64 22.09 -31.58 -3.05
CA GLN A 64 22.40 -32.63 -4.02
C GLN A 64 22.44 -34.01 -3.34
N ARG A 65 23.10 -34.13 -2.19
CA ARG A 65 23.10 -35.39 -1.41
C ARG A 65 21.72 -35.76 -0.88
N GLU A 66 20.92 -34.78 -0.48
CA GLU A 66 19.54 -35.01 -0.06
C GLU A 66 18.67 -35.48 -1.23
N TYR A 67 18.88 -34.92 -2.43
CA TYR A 67 18.22 -35.36 -3.66
C TYR A 67 18.62 -36.79 -4.02
N ASP A 68 19.92 -37.10 -4.08
CA ASP A 68 20.42 -38.44 -4.45
C ASP A 68 19.97 -39.52 -3.44
N SER A 69 19.88 -39.16 -2.16
CA SER A 69 19.34 -40.02 -1.09
C SER A 69 17.86 -40.31 -1.29
N LYS A 70 17.06 -39.29 -1.62
CA LYS A 70 15.63 -39.45 -1.90
C LYS A 70 15.39 -40.23 -3.20
N ASP A 71 16.22 -40.03 -4.22
CA ASP A 71 16.12 -40.73 -5.50
C ASP A 71 16.45 -42.22 -5.32
N SER A 72 17.51 -42.53 -4.58
CA SER A 72 17.85 -43.91 -4.19
C SER A 72 16.75 -44.59 -3.38
N TYR A 73 16.11 -43.86 -2.45
CA TYR A 73 14.97 -44.37 -1.67
C TYR A 73 13.74 -44.62 -2.56
N VAL A 74 13.52 -43.80 -3.58
CA VAL A 74 12.45 -43.98 -4.56
C VAL A 74 12.73 -45.19 -5.45
N GLU A 75 13.97 -45.38 -5.91
CA GLU A 75 14.36 -46.59 -6.66
C GLU A 75 14.22 -47.86 -5.81
N GLU A 76 14.58 -47.81 -4.53
CA GLU A 76 14.39 -48.92 -3.59
C GLU A 76 12.90 -49.25 -3.41
N LEU A 77 12.04 -48.24 -3.29
CA LEU A 77 10.58 -48.40 -3.25
C LEU A 77 10.01 -48.98 -4.55
N ILE A 78 10.56 -48.60 -5.71
CA ILE A 78 10.17 -49.14 -7.01
C ILE A 78 10.60 -50.61 -7.11
N GLY A 79 11.81 -50.94 -6.67
CA GLY A 79 12.33 -52.31 -6.60
C GLY A 79 11.48 -53.19 -5.70
N GLN A 80 11.20 -52.75 -4.46
CA GLN A 80 10.32 -53.46 -3.52
C GLN A 80 8.92 -53.67 -4.10
N LYS A 81 8.39 -52.69 -4.83
CA LYS A 81 7.07 -52.79 -5.48
C LYS A 81 7.07 -53.74 -6.67
N GLN A 82 8.16 -53.83 -7.44
CA GLN A 82 8.32 -54.80 -8.53
C GLN A 82 8.51 -56.22 -7.99
N GLU A 83 9.21 -56.38 -6.87
CA GLU A 83 9.37 -57.66 -6.17
C GLU A 83 8.02 -58.18 -5.62
N LEU A 84 7.20 -57.29 -5.06
CA LEU A 84 5.82 -57.59 -4.63
C LEU A 84 4.91 -57.99 -5.79
N LEU A 85 5.11 -57.42 -6.99
CA LEU A 85 4.31 -57.71 -8.19
C LEU A 85 4.69 -59.05 -8.85
N ASN A 86 5.90 -59.55 -8.61
CA ASN A 86 6.42 -60.78 -9.23
C ASN A 86 6.31 -62.03 -8.34
N GLN A 87 5.76 -61.93 -7.12
CA GLN A 87 5.48 -63.10 -6.29
C GLN A 87 4.25 -63.87 -6.84
N GLU A 88 4.42 -65.17 -7.12
CA GLU A 88 3.31 -66.06 -7.49
C GLU A 88 2.27 -66.08 -6.37
N GLY A 89 1.10 -65.48 -6.64
CA GLY A 89 0.03 -65.28 -5.66
C GLY A 89 -0.44 -63.82 -5.50
N PHE A 90 0.20 -62.84 -6.16
CA PHE A 90 -0.27 -61.46 -6.14
C PHE A 90 -1.58 -61.28 -6.94
N VAL A 91 -2.70 -61.31 -6.22
CA VAL A 91 -4.00 -60.89 -6.75
C VAL A 91 -4.01 -59.36 -6.71
N ALA A 92 -3.98 -58.72 -7.89
CA ALA A 92 -4.28 -57.30 -8.00
C ALA A 92 -5.62 -57.06 -7.30
N ALA A 93 -5.64 -56.14 -6.32
CA ALA A 93 -6.85 -55.78 -5.60
C ALA A 93 -7.94 -55.47 -6.64
N SER A 94 -8.89 -56.39 -6.75
CA SER A 94 -10.09 -56.25 -7.54
C SER A 94 -10.76 -54.93 -7.18
N GLU A 95 -11.33 -54.26 -8.18
CA GLU A 95 -12.20 -53.08 -8.04
C GLU A 95 -13.44 -53.31 -7.15
N ASP A 96 -13.62 -54.51 -6.59
CA ASP A 96 -14.60 -54.80 -5.54
C ASP A 96 -14.02 -54.61 -4.13
N GLY A 97 -13.67 -53.37 -3.86
CA GLY A 97 -13.33 -52.88 -2.53
C GLY A 97 -14.08 -51.59 -2.27
N LYS A 98 -15.41 -51.64 -2.12
CA LYS A 98 -16.14 -50.63 -1.35
C LYS A 98 -15.55 -50.62 0.05
N GLY A 99 -14.45 -49.90 0.23
CA GLY A 99 -13.82 -49.69 1.52
C GLY A 99 -14.91 -49.16 2.43
N LYS A 100 -15.14 -49.87 3.55
CA LYS A 100 -16.06 -49.39 4.58
C LYS A 100 -15.72 -47.91 4.83
N PRO A 101 -16.71 -47.00 4.83
CA PRO A 101 -16.44 -45.59 5.07
C PRO A 101 -15.61 -45.47 6.35
N LYS A 102 -14.50 -44.72 6.30
CA LYS A 102 -13.76 -44.35 7.51
C LYS A 102 -14.77 -43.71 8.46
N LEU A 103 -15.14 -44.45 9.50
CA LEU A 103 -16.09 -43.99 10.51
C LEU A 103 -15.51 -42.74 11.17
N ARG A 104 -16.35 -41.73 11.43
CA ARG A 104 -15.92 -40.55 12.19
C ARG A 104 -15.51 -41.00 13.59
N LEU A 105 -14.63 -40.26 14.26
CA LEU A 105 -14.16 -40.62 15.61
C LEU A 105 -15.33 -40.92 16.57
N GLY A 106 -16.40 -40.13 16.52
CA GLY A 106 -17.61 -40.39 17.31
C GLY A 106 -18.28 -41.73 16.99
N ASP A 107 -18.44 -42.05 15.71
CA ASP A 107 -19.04 -43.32 15.26
C ASP A 107 -18.16 -44.51 15.67
N MET A 108 -16.83 -44.35 15.67
CA MET A 108 -15.88 -45.36 16.14
C MET A 108 -15.99 -45.57 17.65
N LEU A 109 -16.07 -44.50 18.43
CA LEU A 109 -16.20 -44.57 19.88
C LEU A 109 -17.50 -45.30 20.28
N VAL A 110 -18.58 -45.09 19.53
CA VAL A 110 -19.86 -45.80 19.73
C VAL A 110 -19.78 -47.26 19.25
N ALA A 111 -19.18 -47.51 18.08
CA ALA A 111 -19.07 -48.86 17.51
C ALA A 111 -18.19 -49.79 18.37
N GLU A 112 -17.15 -49.26 18.99
CA GLU A 112 -16.27 -49.98 19.94
C GLU A 112 -16.86 -50.05 21.36
N GLY A 113 -18.06 -49.49 21.58
CA GLY A 113 -18.75 -49.51 22.87
C GLY A 113 -18.07 -48.68 23.96
N LEU A 114 -17.21 -47.73 23.59
CA LEU A 114 -16.50 -46.86 24.54
C LEU A 114 -17.36 -45.70 25.04
N VAL A 115 -18.32 -45.24 24.24
CA VAL A 115 -19.32 -44.23 24.63
C VAL A 115 -20.70 -44.61 24.11
N THR A 116 -21.73 -44.21 24.83
CA THR A 116 -23.12 -44.29 24.34
C THR A 116 -23.44 -43.16 23.36
N GLN A 117 -24.48 -43.30 22.53
CA GLN A 117 -24.93 -42.19 21.68
C GLN A 117 -25.31 -40.94 22.48
N GLY A 118 -25.88 -41.09 23.68
CA GLY A 118 -26.19 -39.97 24.56
C GLY A 118 -24.94 -39.23 25.05
N GLN A 119 -23.91 -39.97 25.49
CA GLN A 119 -22.63 -39.40 25.91
C GLN A 119 -21.88 -38.74 24.75
N LEU A 120 -21.95 -39.32 23.54
CA LEU A 120 -21.39 -38.70 22.35
C LEU A 120 -22.10 -37.37 22.02
N ALA A 121 -23.44 -37.34 22.10
CA ALA A 121 -24.21 -36.13 21.86
C ALA A 121 -23.84 -35.02 22.87
N GLU A 122 -23.71 -35.36 24.16
CA GLU A 122 -23.28 -34.43 25.21
C GLU A 122 -21.86 -33.89 24.96
N ALA A 123 -20.91 -34.75 24.58
CA ALA A 123 -19.55 -34.34 24.24
C ALA A 123 -19.50 -33.46 22.98
N MET A 124 -20.35 -33.73 21.99
CA MET A 124 -20.48 -32.90 20.79
C MET A 124 -21.10 -31.54 21.09
N GLU A 125 -22.11 -31.48 21.96
CA GLU A 125 -22.71 -30.21 22.42
C GLU A 125 -21.65 -29.37 23.16
N ARG A 126 -20.86 -30.01 24.04
CA ARG A 126 -19.74 -29.34 24.72
C ARG A 126 -18.68 -28.86 23.74
N GLN A 127 -18.30 -29.66 22.75
CA GLN A 127 -17.36 -29.26 21.68
C GLN A 127 -17.89 -28.07 20.87
N GLN A 128 -19.17 -28.10 20.50
CA GLN A 128 -19.79 -27.02 19.74
C GLN A 128 -19.86 -25.72 20.56
N LYS A 129 -20.04 -25.83 21.87
CA LYS A 129 -20.12 -24.69 22.78
C LYS A 129 -18.74 -24.08 23.08
N PHE A 130 -17.78 -24.89 23.51
CA PHE A 130 -16.49 -24.42 24.03
C PHE A 130 -15.31 -24.62 23.07
N GLY A 131 -15.47 -25.42 22.02
CA GLY A 131 -14.40 -25.77 21.09
C GLY A 131 -13.53 -26.93 21.60
N GLY A 132 -12.46 -27.22 20.86
CA GLY A 132 -11.49 -28.27 21.17
C GLY A 132 -11.67 -29.55 20.35
N ARG A 133 -10.91 -30.58 20.72
CA ARG A 133 -10.92 -31.91 20.10
C ARG A 133 -11.89 -32.81 20.83
N LEU A 134 -12.79 -33.45 20.06
CA LEU A 134 -13.79 -34.36 20.60
C LEU A 134 -13.17 -35.48 21.46
N GLY A 135 -12.02 -36.01 21.05
CA GLY A 135 -11.32 -37.05 21.83
C GLY A 135 -10.89 -36.58 23.22
N ASP A 136 -10.39 -35.35 23.35
CA ASP A 136 -9.97 -34.82 24.64
C ASP A 136 -11.17 -34.52 25.54
N ILE A 137 -12.25 -33.98 24.96
CA ILE A 137 -13.49 -33.66 25.67
C ILE A 137 -14.13 -34.92 26.26
N VAL A 138 -14.23 -35.99 25.46
CA VAL A 138 -14.77 -37.29 25.91
C VAL A 138 -13.92 -37.85 27.06
N SER A 139 -12.61 -37.60 27.04
CA SER A 139 -11.72 -38.03 28.12
C SER A 139 -11.87 -37.19 29.39
N GLU A 140 -12.02 -35.87 29.26
CA GLU A 140 -12.25 -34.95 30.38
C GLU A 140 -13.60 -35.16 31.07
N MET A 141 -14.63 -35.52 30.31
CA MET A 141 -15.94 -35.91 30.83
C MET A 141 -15.90 -37.28 31.53
N GLY A 142 -14.75 -37.97 31.53
CA GLY A 142 -14.56 -39.26 32.19
C GLY A 142 -15.20 -40.42 31.45
N PHE A 143 -15.61 -40.24 30.19
CA PHE A 143 -16.26 -41.30 29.41
C PHE A 143 -15.24 -42.32 28.87
N VAL A 144 -14.03 -41.88 28.50
CA VAL A 144 -12.98 -42.76 27.94
C VAL A 144 -11.59 -42.37 28.46
N ASP A 145 -10.79 -43.36 28.86
CA ASP A 145 -9.40 -43.12 29.29
C ASP A 145 -8.48 -42.74 28.12
N LYS A 146 -7.54 -41.80 28.36
CA LYS A 146 -6.61 -41.27 27.35
C LYS A 146 -5.77 -42.36 26.69
N SER A 147 -5.37 -43.38 27.44
CA SER A 147 -4.56 -44.49 26.93
C SER A 147 -5.31 -45.30 25.86
N ARG A 148 -6.61 -45.49 26.03
CA ARG A 148 -7.49 -46.26 25.14
C ARG A 148 -7.88 -45.47 23.89
N LEU A 149 -8.07 -44.15 24.05
CA LEU A 149 -8.21 -43.20 22.94
C LEU A 149 -6.96 -43.17 22.05
N ALA A 150 -5.77 -43.16 22.65
CA ALA A 150 -4.50 -43.17 21.91
C ALA A 150 -4.31 -44.45 21.08
N LEU A 151 -4.72 -45.63 21.59
CA LEU A 151 -4.66 -46.89 20.86
C LEU A 151 -5.57 -46.90 19.61
N LEU A 152 -6.76 -46.30 19.71
CA LEU A 152 -7.69 -46.14 18.58
C LEU A 152 -7.16 -45.19 17.51
N LEU A 153 -6.51 -44.11 17.92
CA LEU A 153 -5.97 -43.08 17.03
C LEU A 153 -4.66 -43.51 16.35
N ASN A 154 -3.82 -44.31 17.02
CA ASN A 154 -2.55 -44.81 16.49
C ASN A 154 -2.71 -45.72 15.26
N GLY A 155 -3.87 -46.36 15.09
CA GLY A 155 -4.19 -47.17 13.90
C GLY A 155 -4.52 -46.37 12.64
N GLN A 156 -4.71 -45.05 12.73
CA GLN A 156 -5.18 -44.20 11.62
C GLN A 156 -4.14 -43.17 11.12
N SER A 157 -2.98 -43.04 11.77
CA SER A 157 -2.04 -41.95 11.52
C SER A 157 -1.23 -42.13 10.22
N ARG A 158 -1.87 -41.90 9.08
CA ARG A 158 -1.19 -41.34 7.91
C ARG A 158 -1.88 -40.01 7.60
N LYS A 159 -1.10 -38.92 7.57
CA LYS A 159 -1.55 -37.62 7.03
C LYS A 159 -1.98 -37.85 5.57
N GLY A 160 -3.27 -38.11 5.35
CA GLY A 160 -3.85 -38.21 4.02
C GLY A 160 -3.69 -36.87 3.30
N ARG A 161 -3.66 -36.88 1.98
CA ARG A 161 -3.68 -35.64 1.21
C ARG A 161 -5.02 -34.96 1.44
N LEU A 162 -5.02 -33.64 1.63
CA LEU A 162 -6.24 -32.88 1.93
C LEU A 162 -7.31 -33.08 0.86
N GLY A 163 -6.93 -33.11 -0.42
CA GLY A 163 -7.85 -33.35 -1.53
C GLY A 163 -8.59 -34.68 -1.41
N ASP A 164 -7.85 -35.77 -1.17
CA ASP A 164 -8.41 -37.11 -1.01
C ASP A 164 -9.38 -37.15 0.18
N MET A 165 -8.99 -36.55 1.31
CA MET A 165 -9.86 -36.44 2.50
C MET A 165 -11.16 -35.68 2.21
N LEU A 166 -11.11 -34.60 1.44
CA LEU A 166 -12.30 -33.81 1.09
C LEU A 166 -13.24 -34.56 0.14
N VAL A 167 -12.71 -35.41 -0.73
CA VAL A 167 -13.52 -36.27 -1.62
C VAL A 167 -14.12 -37.45 -0.84
N GLU A 168 -13.31 -38.11 0.00
CA GLU A 168 -13.76 -39.24 0.83
C GLU A 168 -14.92 -38.87 1.75
N THR A 169 -14.91 -37.66 2.32
CA THR A 169 -15.99 -37.16 3.20
C THR A 169 -17.18 -36.58 2.44
N GLY A 170 -17.11 -36.52 1.11
CA GLY A 170 -18.12 -35.90 0.24
C GLY A 170 -18.20 -34.37 0.38
N ALA A 171 -17.16 -33.72 0.93
CA ALA A 171 -17.11 -32.27 1.04
C ALA A 171 -16.93 -31.59 -0.33
N ILE A 172 -16.26 -32.26 -1.27
CA ILE A 172 -16.15 -31.88 -2.69
C ILE A 172 -16.24 -33.13 -3.57
N THR A 173 -16.52 -32.94 -4.87
CA THR A 173 -16.46 -34.02 -5.86
C THR A 173 -15.04 -34.20 -6.41
N GLN A 174 -14.75 -35.38 -6.99
CA GLN A 174 -13.49 -35.63 -7.67
C GLN A 174 -13.26 -34.66 -8.84
N GLU A 175 -14.33 -34.27 -9.54
CA GLU A 175 -14.29 -33.29 -10.62
C GLU A 175 -13.89 -31.90 -10.11
N GLN A 176 -14.48 -31.45 -9.00
CA GLN A 176 -14.10 -30.20 -8.34
C GLN A 176 -12.64 -30.22 -7.89
N LEU A 177 -12.16 -31.32 -7.31
CA LEU A 177 -10.76 -31.49 -6.94
C LEU A 177 -9.83 -31.40 -8.16
N ASN A 178 -10.16 -32.11 -9.25
CA ASN A 178 -9.35 -32.10 -10.47
C ASN A 178 -9.25 -30.69 -11.06
N ARG A 179 -10.36 -29.94 -11.10
CA ARG A 179 -10.40 -28.55 -11.59
C ARG A 179 -9.58 -27.61 -10.70
N ALA A 180 -9.65 -27.78 -9.38
CA ALA A 180 -8.84 -27.01 -8.44
C ALA A 180 -7.34 -27.32 -8.57
N LEU A 181 -6.97 -28.59 -8.81
CA LEU A 181 -5.59 -29.00 -9.07
C LEU A 181 -5.06 -28.47 -10.41
N GLU A 182 -5.90 -28.39 -11.44
CA GLU A 182 -5.55 -27.75 -12.72
C GLU A 182 -5.25 -26.26 -12.51
N PHE A 183 -6.10 -25.56 -11.78
CA PHE A 183 -5.85 -24.17 -11.40
C PHE A 183 -4.56 -24.04 -10.57
N GLN A 184 -4.34 -24.92 -9.60
CA GLN A 184 -3.11 -24.94 -8.79
C GLN A 184 -1.85 -25.16 -9.63
N ARG A 185 -1.90 -26.01 -10.67
CA ARG A 185 -0.78 -26.21 -11.59
C ARG A 185 -0.46 -24.95 -12.39
N LYS A 186 -1.49 -24.17 -12.75
CA LYS A 186 -1.35 -22.92 -13.50
C LYS A 186 -0.88 -21.76 -12.61
N SER A 187 -1.49 -21.56 -11.44
CA SER A 187 -1.29 -20.36 -10.61
C SER A 187 -0.46 -20.60 -9.35
N GLY A 188 -0.15 -21.85 -9.01
CA GLY A 188 0.40 -22.21 -7.70
C GLY A 188 -0.59 -21.91 -6.55
N GLY A 189 -0.06 -21.80 -5.33
CA GLY A 189 -0.86 -21.51 -4.13
C GLY A 189 -1.38 -22.75 -3.40
N MET A 190 -2.07 -22.52 -2.28
CA MET A 190 -2.62 -23.59 -1.45
C MET A 190 -3.95 -24.10 -2.03
N LEU A 191 -4.12 -25.43 -2.08
CA LEU A 191 -5.34 -26.06 -2.61
C LEU A 191 -6.60 -25.58 -1.89
N GLY A 192 -6.54 -25.41 -0.57
CA GLY A 192 -7.66 -24.90 0.23
C GLY A 192 -8.11 -23.51 -0.19
N ASP A 193 -7.17 -22.60 -0.43
CA ASP A 193 -7.47 -21.23 -0.89
C ASP A 193 -8.09 -21.20 -2.28
N ILE A 194 -7.62 -22.08 -3.17
CA ILE A 194 -8.17 -22.25 -4.51
C ILE A 194 -9.63 -22.72 -4.42
N LEU A 195 -9.88 -23.81 -3.68
CA LEU A 195 -11.22 -24.35 -3.49
C LEU A 195 -12.20 -23.32 -2.92
N MET A 196 -11.77 -22.52 -1.94
CA MET A 196 -12.59 -21.43 -1.38
C MET A 196 -12.80 -20.29 -2.39
N SER A 197 -11.76 -19.87 -3.13
CA SER A 197 -11.89 -18.80 -4.13
C SER A 197 -12.83 -19.17 -5.28
N MET A 198 -12.89 -20.46 -5.62
CA MET A 198 -13.81 -21.01 -6.63
C MET A 198 -15.20 -21.34 -6.07
N ARG A 199 -15.44 -21.05 -4.78
CA ARG A 199 -16.70 -21.36 -4.05
C ARG A 199 -17.08 -22.84 -4.09
N MET A 200 -16.09 -23.73 -4.16
CA MET A 200 -16.30 -25.18 -4.17
C MET A 200 -16.47 -25.77 -2.77
N ILE A 201 -15.98 -25.07 -1.74
CA ILE A 201 -16.09 -25.48 -0.34
C ILE A 201 -16.27 -24.26 0.57
N GLU A 202 -17.10 -24.40 1.59
CA GLU A 202 -17.28 -23.39 2.64
C GLU A 202 -16.06 -23.37 3.57
N PRO A 203 -15.65 -22.18 4.09
CA PRO A 203 -14.52 -22.06 5.00
C PRO A 203 -14.63 -22.98 6.22
N GLU A 204 -15.78 -23.03 6.89
CA GLU A 204 -15.96 -23.86 8.09
C GLU A 204 -15.68 -25.34 7.82
N LYS A 205 -16.18 -25.87 6.69
CA LYS A 205 -15.96 -27.25 6.26
C LYS A 205 -14.49 -27.50 5.97
N LEU A 206 -13.84 -26.64 5.20
CA LEU A 206 -12.42 -26.79 4.87
C LEU A 206 -11.55 -26.79 6.13
N TYR A 207 -11.73 -25.80 7.01
CA TYR A 207 -10.93 -25.65 8.22
C TYR A 207 -11.18 -26.80 9.20
N ARG A 208 -12.38 -27.40 9.25
CA ARG A 208 -12.62 -28.63 10.03
C ARG A 208 -11.77 -29.80 9.53
N HIS A 209 -11.62 -29.97 8.22
CA HIS A 209 -10.77 -31.01 7.64
C HIS A 209 -9.28 -30.73 7.86
N ILE A 210 -8.84 -29.47 7.73
CA ILE A 210 -7.45 -29.07 8.02
C ILE A 210 -7.13 -29.31 9.52
N ALA A 211 -8.06 -28.98 10.42
CA ALA A 211 -7.91 -29.24 11.84
C ALA A 211 -7.76 -30.74 12.12
N THR A 212 -8.61 -31.57 11.52
CA THR A 212 -8.51 -33.04 11.65
C THR A 212 -7.19 -33.57 11.09
N GLN A 213 -6.76 -33.10 9.92
CA GLN A 213 -5.49 -33.51 9.29
C GLN A 213 -4.27 -33.19 10.17
N ASN A 214 -4.34 -32.11 10.95
CA ASN A 214 -3.25 -31.65 11.83
C ASN A 214 -3.48 -32.00 13.31
N ASN A 215 -4.49 -32.81 13.63
CA ASN A 215 -4.85 -33.17 15.01
C ASN A 215 -5.08 -31.95 15.93
N LEU A 216 -5.74 -30.92 15.38
CA LEU A 216 -6.14 -29.69 16.06
C LEU A 216 -7.65 -29.71 16.37
N GLY A 217 -8.07 -28.95 17.38
CA GLY A 217 -9.48 -28.71 17.64
C GLY A 217 -10.08 -27.69 16.67
N ARG A 218 -11.41 -27.53 16.71
CA ARG A 218 -12.10 -26.39 16.09
C ARG A 218 -12.66 -25.48 17.18
N ILE A 219 -12.94 -24.26 16.79
CA ILE A 219 -13.49 -23.23 17.65
C ILE A 219 -14.97 -23.56 17.97
N GLY A 220 -15.39 -23.27 19.20
CA GLY A 220 -16.79 -23.34 19.64
C GLY A 220 -17.59 -22.07 19.32
N SER A 221 -18.76 -21.92 19.93
CA SER A 221 -19.65 -20.76 19.74
C SER A 221 -19.64 -19.76 20.89
N GLN A 222 -19.13 -20.15 22.07
CA GLN A 222 -19.08 -19.30 23.25
C GLN A 222 -17.64 -18.96 23.64
N PHE A 223 -17.42 -17.67 23.84
CA PHE A 223 -16.15 -17.11 24.28
C PHE A 223 -16.43 -16.18 25.45
N ASP A 224 -15.55 -16.20 26.44
CA ASP A 224 -15.56 -15.26 27.55
C ASP A 224 -14.16 -14.65 27.65
N PHE A 225 -14.02 -13.39 27.24
CA PHE A 225 -12.72 -12.71 27.20
C PHE A 225 -12.45 -11.87 28.44
N GLU A 226 -13.41 -11.72 29.37
CA GLU A 226 -13.28 -10.77 30.48
C GLU A 226 -12.25 -11.23 31.52
N ASP A 227 -12.21 -12.53 31.81
CA ASP A 227 -11.33 -13.13 32.84
C ASP A 227 -10.14 -13.93 32.28
N LEU A 228 -9.94 -13.94 30.95
CA LEU A 228 -8.87 -14.72 30.31
C LEU A 228 -7.50 -14.01 30.39
N ILE A 229 -6.46 -14.80 30.67
CA ILE A 229 -5.08 -14.34 30.54
C ILE A 229 -4.79 -14.07 29.06
N LYS A 230 -4.54 -12.80 28.75
CA LYS A 230 -4.15 -12.32 27.43
C LYS A 230 -2.65 -12.56 27.20
N LEU A 231 -2.30 -13.07 26.02
CA LEU A 231 -0.89 -13.12 25.61
C LEU A 231 -0.36 -11.71 25.35
N PRO A 232 0.94 -11.43 25.60
CA PRO A 232 1.53 -10.19 25.13
C PRO A 232 1.30 -10.04 23.62
N GLU A 233 0.84 -8.86 23.21
CA GLU A 233 0.37 -8.63 21.83
C GLU A 233 1.40 -9.02 20.76
N TYR A 234 2.68 -8.70 20.99
CA TYR A 234 3.75 -9.04 20.06
C TYR A 234 3.93 -10.56 19.88
N ILE A 235 3.71 -11.35 20.94
CA ILE A 235 3.74 -12.83 20.90
C ILE A 235 2.52 -13.35 20.15
N ALA A 236 1.34 -12.83 20.49
CA ALA A 236 0.09 -13.19 19.82
C ALA A 236 0.18 -12.93 18.31
N ARG A 237 0.78 -11.81 17.92
CA ARG A 237 0.99 -11.43 16.52
C ARG A 237 2.02 -12.31 15.83
N GLN A 238 3.14 -12.57 16.49
CA GLN A 238 4.22 -13.39 15.93
C GLN A 238 3.76 -14.81 15.61
N TYR A 239 2.95 -15.41 16.49
CA TYR A 239 2.47 -16.79 16.33
C TYR A 239 1.04 -16.88 15.78
N ASP A 240 0.41 -15.76 15.47
CA ASP A 240 -1.00 -15.65 15.08
C ASP A 240 -1.92 -16.48 16.00
N ALA A 241 -1.79 -16.24 17.31
CA ALA A 241 -2.35 -17.07 18.37
C ALA A 241 -3.08 -16.22 19.44
N ILE A 242 -4.29 -16.63 19.83
CA ILE A 242 -5.13 -15.91 20.80
C ILE A 242 -5.74 -16.90 21.78
N VAL A 243 -5.68 -16.59 23.07
CA VAL A 243 -6.38 -17.37 24.09
C VAL A 243 -7.88 -17.05 23.97
N VAL A 244 -8.69 -18.08 23.70
CA VAL A 244 -10.14 -17.94 23.48
C VAL A 244 -10.97 -18.61 24.56
N ASN A 245 -10.37 -19.53 25.32
CA ASN A 245 -11.03 -20.19 26.44
C ASN A 245 -10.01 -20.77 27.43
N GLN A 246 -10.47 -21.12 28.62
CA GLN A 246 -9.70 -21.79 29.65
C GLN A 246 -10.54 -22.91 30.27
N ASP A 247 -9.94 -24.10 30.41
CA ASP A 247 -10.45 -25.18 31.27
C ASP A 247 -9.51 -25.35 32.48
N LEU A 248 -9.90 -26.17 33.46
CA LEU A 248 -9.21 -26.34 34.75
C LEU A 248 -7.70 -26.67 34.61
N ASN A 249 -7.31 -27.35 33.52
CA ASN A 249 -5.96 -27.86 33.33
C ASN A 249 -5.27 -27.38 32.03
N ARG A 250 -5.92 -26.52 31.22
CA ARG A 250 -5.36 -26.08 29.93
C ARG A 250 -6.01 -24.81 29.39
N TYR A 251 -5.29 -24.12 28.51
CA TYR A 251 -5.83 -23.02 27.71
C TYR A 251 -6.21 -23.48 26.32
N LEU A 252 -7.32 -22.96 25.79
CA LEU A 252 -7.71 -23.12 24.41
C LEU A 252 -7.19 -21.92 23.61
N VAL A 253 -6.30 -22.17 22.65
CA VAL A 253 -5.64 -21.13 21.88
C VAL A 253 -6.07 -21.23 20.42
N ALA A 254 -6.79 -20.21 19.94
CA ALA A 254 -7.13 -20.05 18.54
C ALA A 254 -5.90 -19.67 17.74
N VAL A 255 -5.64 -20.41 16.66
CA VAL A 255 -4.47 -20.24 15.81
C VAL A 255 -4.88 -20.15 14.34
N GLY A 256 -4.26 -19.26 13.57
CA GLY A 256 -4.49 -19.16 12.12
C GLY A 256 -3.88 -20.32 11.33
N GLY A 257 -2.90 -21.02 11.91
CA GLY A 257 -2.28 -22.22 11.39
C GLY A 257 -1.63 -23.05 12.50
N PRO A 258 -1.24 -24.31 12.22
CA PRO A 258 -0.60 -25.16 13.24
C PRO A 258 0.69 -24.52 13.77
N LEU A 259 0.84 -24.44 15.08
CA LEU A 259 2.05 -23.93 15.74
C LEU A 259 3.18 -24.95 15.66
N THR A 260 4.42 -24.45 15.64
CA THR A 260 5.60 -25.28 15.86
C THR A 260 5.73 -25.66 17.33
N ASP A 261 6.43 -26.77 17.62
CA ASP A 261 6.66 -27.20 19.00
C ASP A 261 7.42 -26.16 19.85
N GLU A 262 8.22 -25.30 19.21
CA GLU A 262 8.88 -24.17 19.86
C GLU A 262 7.88 -23.07 20.23
N ALA A 263 7.03 -22.66 19.28
CA ALA A 263 6.00 -21.66 19.52
C ALA A 263 5.01 -22.12 20.61
N GLN A 264 4.58 -23.38 20.55
CA GLN A 264 3.71 -23.97 21.56
C GLN A 264 4.34 -23.90 22.96
N ARG A 265 5.59 -24.36 23.12
CA ARG A 265 6.29 -24.30 24.41
C ARG A 265 6.49 -22.88 24.92
N ALA A 266 6.75 -21.92 24.03
CA ALA A 266 6.88 -20.52 24.40
C ALA A 266 5.56 -19.95 24.96
N ILE A 267 4.42 -20.28 24.34
CA ILE A 267 3.10 -19.86 24.81
C ILE A 267 2.75 -20.56 26.13
N GLU A 268 2.98 -21.86 26.25
CA GLU A 268 2.76 -22.63 27.50
C GLU A 268 3.59 -22.08 28.67
N ALA A 269 4.84 -21.68 28.42
CA ALA A 269 5.70 -21.08 29.44
C ALA A 269 5.16 -19.73 29.95
N LEU A 270 4.47 -18.96 29.09
CA LEU A 270 3.85 -17.68 29.47
C LEU A 270 2.55 -17.89 30.23
N LEU A 271 1.74 -18.88 29.83
CA LEU A 271 0.44 -19.16 30.42
C LEU A 271 0.51 -20.03 31.68
N GLY A 272 1.61 -20.78 31.88
CA GLY A 272 1.81 -21.67 33.03
C GLY A 272 0.99 -22.97 32.99
N LEU A 273 0.19 -23.18 31.94
CA LEU A 273 -0.59 -24.39 31.68
C LEU A 273 -0.38 -24.86 30.24
N PRO A 274 -0.55 -26.17 29.95
CA PRO A 274 -0.57 -26.69 28.60
C PRO A 274 -1.62 -25.99 27.73
N ILE A 275 -1.35 -25.91 26.42
CA ILE A 275 -2.32 -25.36 25.47
C ILE A 275 -2.90 -26.45 24.56
N GLU A 276 -4.18 -26.29 24.24
CA GLU A 276 -4.83 -26.99 23.15
C GLU A 276 -5.08 -26.01 22.00
N GLN A 277 -4.52 -26.32 20.84
CA GLN A 277 -4.66 -25.51 19.64
C GLN A 277 -6.02 -25.77 18.98
N VAL A 278 -6.78 -24.70 18.75
CA VAL A 278 -8.00 -24.73 17.92
C VAL A 278 -7.77 -23.93 16.65
N LEU A 279 -7.97 -24.56 15.50
CA LEU A 279 -7.76 -23.90 14.22
C LEU A 279 -8.88 -22.91 13.94
N ALA A 280 -8.51 -21.68 13.60
CA ALA A 280 -9.42 -20.58 13.30
C ALA A 280 -9.46 -20.25 11.81
N THR A 281 -10.65 -19.96 11.29
CA THR A 281 -10.80 -19.30 10.00
C THR A 281 -10.28 -17.86 10.07
N ARG A 282 -10.05 -17.26 8.90
CA ARG A 282 -9.59 -15.87 8.81
C ARG A 282 -10.55 -14.90 9.49
N GLU A 283 -11.84 -15.04 9.22
CA GLU A 283 -12.89 -14.18 9.79
C GLU A 283 -13.00 -14.37 11.31
N GLU A 284 -12.95 -15.62 11.81
CA GLU A 284 -12.89 -15.91 13.25
C GLU A 284 -11.66 -15.25 13.90
N MET A 285 -10.48 -15.31 13.26
CA MET A 285 -9.28 -14.64 13.77
C MET A 285 -9.43 -13.12 13.80
N GLU A 286 -9.95 -12.49 12.74
CA GLU A 286 -10.16 -11.04 12.74
C GLU A 286 -11.14 -10.62 13.84
N TYR A 287 -12.20 -11.40 14.07
CA TYR A 287 -13.10 -11.19 15.19
C TYR A 287 -12.36 -11.23 16.54
N PHE A 288 -11.58 -12.28 16.81
CA PHE A 288 -10.84 -12.39 18.08
C PHE A 288 -9.80 -11.30 18.28
N TRP A 289 -9.08 -10.91 17.24
CA TRP A 289 -8.14 -9.79 17.31
C TRP A 289 -8.86 -8.48 17.64
N ALA A 290 -10.01 -8.24 17.03
CA ALA A 290 -10.83 -7.07 17.30
C ALA A 290 -11.41 -7.06 18.72
N GLN A 291 -11.74 -8.22 19.31
CA GLN A 291 -12.25 -8.31 20.69
C GLN A 291 -11.14 -8.20 21.73
N VAL A 292 -10.04 -8.94 21.58
CA VAL A 292 -9.02 -9.10 22.64
C VAL A 292 -7.95 -8.00 22.59
N TYR A 293 -7.59 -7.53 21.39
CA TYR A 293 -6.48 -6.59 21.17
C TYR A 293 -6.93 -5.25 20.59
N GLN A 294 -8.20 -4.87 20.77
CA GLN A 294 -8.75 -3.64 20.20
C GLN A 294 -7.89 -2.41 20.52
N SER A 295 -7.49 -2.24 21.79
CA SER A 295 -6.72 -1.08 22.24
C SER A 295 -5.34 -1.02 21.59
N GLU A 296 -4.62 -2.13 21.50
CA GLU A 296 -3.30 -2.17 20.87
C GLU A 296 -3.37 -1.92 19.36
N LEU A 297 -4.35 -2.52 18.67
CA LEU A 297 -4.58 -2.28 17.25
C LEU A 297 -4.93 -0.80 16.97
N MET A 298 -5.70 -0.18 17.86
CA MET A 298 -6.02 1.25 17.77
C MET A 298 -4.79 2.14 18.03
N VAL A 299 -3.96 1.81 19.02
CA VAL A 299 -2.70 2.53 19.28
C VAL A 299 -1.75 2.40 18.10
N GLU A 300 -1.62 1.22 17.51
CA GLU A 300 -0.78 1.04 16.33
C GLU A 300 -1.28 1.85 15.13
N SER A 301 -2.59 1.81 14.86
CA SER A 301 -3.16 2.51 13.71
C SER A 301 -3.18 4.04 13.84
N THR A 302 -3.18 4.58 15.05
CA THR A 302 -3.28 6.04 15.31
C THR A 302 -2.00 6.68 15.82
N GLN A 303 -1.22 6.01 16.66
CA GLN A 303 -0.14 6.61 17.43
C GLN A 303 1.26 6.11 17.06
N LYS A 304 1.42 5.01 16.31
CA LYS A 304 2.74 4.44 16.04
C LYS A 304 3.73 5.45 15.44
N LEU A 305 3.32 6.15 14.38
CA LEU A 305 4.15 7.19 13.75
C LEU A 305 4.44 8.35 14.71
N VAL A 306 3.46 8.76 15.53
CA VAL A 306 3.61 9.84 16.51
C VAL A 306 4.64 9.46 17.58
N ASN A 307 4.58 8.23 18.09
CA ASN A 307 5.45 7.75 19.16
C ASN A 307 6.88 7.49 18.68
N GLU A 308 7.04 6.87 17.52
CA GLU A 308 8.36 6.46 17.02
C GLU A 308 9.05 7.55 16.19
N GLN A 309 8.29 8.37 15.47
CA GLN A 309 8.83 9.41 14.57
C GLN A 309 8.02 10.72 14.65
N PRO A 310 7.91 11.37 15.82
CA PRO A 310 7.06 12.55 16.02
C PRO A 310 7.38 13.69 15.04
N GLN A 311 8.65 13.89 14.68
CA GLN A 311 9.09 14.88 13.70
C GLN A 311 8.49 14.70 12.30
N ASN A 312 8.02 13.50 11.97
CA ASN A 312 7.45 13.11 10.69
C ASN A 312 5.91 13.04 10.68
N SER A 313 5.24 13.35 11.80
CA SER A 313 3.77 13.38 11.86
C SER A 313 3.24 14.81 12.00
N ALA A 314 2.10 15.06 11.36
CA ALA A 314 1.33 16.30 11.39
C ALA A 314 0.56 16.54 12.70
N HIS A 315 0.58 15.61 13.67
CA HIS A 315 -0.11 15.74 14.97
C HIS A 315 0.18 17.07 15.70
N VAL A 316 1.35 17.69 15.45
CA VAL A 316 1.63 19.09 15.78
C VAL A 316 1.70 19.92 14.50
N THR A 317 0.73 20.81 14.28
CA THR A 317 0.70 21.63 13.05
C THR A 317 1.84 22.65 13.01
N PHE A 318 2.03 23.43 14.07
CA PHE A 318 3.09 24.42 14.18
C PHE A 318 3.96 24.12 15.40
N THR A 319 5.27 24.00 15.21
CA THR A 319 6.20 23.88 16.33
C THR A 319 6.56 25.25 16.91
N ALA A 320 6.90 25.32 18.19
CA ALA A 320 7.30 26.58 18.83
C ALA A 320 8.48 27.27 18.12
N PRO A 321 9.53 26.58 17.65
CA PRO A 321 10.59 27.20 16.86
C PRO A 321 10.11 27.77 15.53
N GLN A 322 9.18 27.10 14.85
CA GLN A 322 8.60 27.62 13.59
C GLN A 322 7.77 28.88 13.84
N LEU A 323 6.96 28.91 14.91
CA LEU A 323 6.20 30.09 15.31
C LEU A 323 7.13 31.25 15.70
N ALA A 324 8.19 30.97 16.48
CA ALA A 324 9.18 31.98 16.84
C ALA A 324 9.91 32.55 15.62
N ALA A 325 10.31 31.69 14.67
CA ALA A 325 10.93 32.12 13.42
C ALA A 325 9.96 32.95 12.57
N ALA A 326 8.70 32.53 12.44
CA ALA A 326 7.67 33.28 11.73
C ALA A 326 7.39 34.64 12.39
N ALA A 327 7.33 34.70 13.72
CA ALA A 327 7.16 35.93 14.48
C ALA A 327 8.37 36.87 14.32
N ALA A 328 9.59 36.34 14.36
CA ALA A 328 10.80 37.12 14.15
C ALA A 328 10.88 37.70 12.73
N LEU A 329 10.57 36.89 11.71
CA LEU A 329 10.49 37.35 10.31
C LEU A 329 9.37 38.39 10.12
N GLY A 330 8.22 38.18 10.75
CA GLY A 330 7.10 39.13 10.72
C GLY A 330 7.47 40.46 11.40
N LEU A 331 8.10 40.42 12.57
CA LEU A 331 8.57 41.61 13.27
C LEU A 331 9.63 42.35 12.46
N LEU A 332 10.59 41.63 11.87
CA LEU A 332 11.60 42.21 10.98
C LEU A 332 10.93 42.91 9.78
N LEU A 333 9.95 42.27 9.14
CA LEU A 333 9.20 42.86 8.03
C LEU A 333 8.46 44.13 8.47
N LEU A 334 7.82 44.13 9.65
CA LEU A 334 7.15 45.31 10.20
C LEU A 334 8.12 46.45 10.51
N ILE A 335 9.31 46.15 11.04
CA ILE A 335 10.37 47.14 11.27
C ILE A 335 10.84 47.73 9.93
N CYS A 336 11.13 46.89 8.93
CA CYS A 336 11.52 47.36 7.60
C CYS A 336 10.43 48.23 6.95
N ILE A 337 9.16 47.86 7.09
CA ILE A 337 8.03 48.67 6.63
C ILE A 337 7.96 50.01 7.38
N GLY A 338 8.18 50.02 8.69
CA GLY A 338 8.18 51.24 9.50
C GLY A 338 9.32 52.20 9.11
N VAL A 339 10.47 51.69 8.67
CA VAL A 339 11.63 52.48 8.23
C VAL A 339 11.46 52.98 6.79
N ASP A 340 11.15 52.07 5.86
CA ASP A 340 10.98 52.37 4.44
C ASP A 340 10.02 51.35 3.80
N TRP A 341 8.72 51.63 3.94
CA TRP A 341 7.67 50.76 3.43
C TRP A 341 7.78 50.51 1.93
N PHE A 342 8.19 51.51 1.16
CA PHE A 342 8.17 51.44 -0.30
C PHE A 342 9.25 50.50 -0.84
N HIS A 343 10.51 50.73 -0.47
CA HIS A 343 11.61 49.87 -0.89
C HIS A 343 11.52 48.47 -0.28
N THR A 344 10.97 48.35 0.93
CA THR A 344 10.71 47.04 1.55
C THR A 344 9.73 46.22 0.72
N LEU A 345 8.59 46.80 0.31
CA LEU A 345 7.63 46.05 -0.52
C LEU A 345 8.18 45.73 -1.91
N ILE A 346 9.01 46.59 -2.49
CA ILE A 346 9.74 46.28 -3.73
C ILE A 346 10.64 45.07 -3.51
N ALA A 347 11.45 45.06 -2.45
CA ALA A 347 12.35 43.93 -2.15
C ALA A 347 11.57 42.61 -1.94
N VAL A 348 10.43 42.67 -1.24
CA VAL A 348 9.53 41.51 -1.09
C VAL A 348 9.00 41.05 -2.45
N ASN A 349 8.50 41.97 -3.28
CA ASN A 349 8.02 41.62 -4.63
C ASN A 349 9.13 40.97 -5.47
N ILE A 350 10.35 41.52 -5.45
CA ILE A 350 11.50 40.94 -6.14
C ILE A 350 11.74 39.49 -5.69
N GLY A 351 11.74 39.25 -4.38
CA GLY A 351 11.87 37.89 -3.83
C GLY A 351 10.77 36.95 -4.32
N ILE A 352 9.52 37.43 -4.36
CA ILE A 352 8.39 36.65 -4.87
C ILE A 352 8.55 36.34 -6.37
N GLN A 353 8.92 37.32 -7.20
CA GLN A 353 9.10 37.07 -8.64
C GLN A 353 10.25 36.10 -8.92
N LEU A 354 11.39 36.24 -8.22
CA LEU A 354 12.50 35.30 -8.36
C LEU A 354 12.11 33.88 -7.95
N PHE A 355 11.34 33.75 -6.86
CA PHE A 355 10.80 32.47 -6.43
C PHE A 355 9.83 31.89 -7.47
N TYR A 356 8.84 32.68 -7.91
CA TYR A 356 7.85 32.27 -8.91
C TYR A 356 8.51 31.80 -10.21
N PHE A 357 9.54 32.52 -10.66
CA PHE A 357 10.22 32.25 -11.93
C PHE A 357 11.01 30.95 -11.83
N SER A 358 11.73 30.80 -10.72
CA SER A 358 12.49 29.58 -10.43
C SER A 358 11.57 28.36 -10.35
N MET A 359 10.44 28.47 -9.65
CA MET A 359 9.46 27.37 -9.54
C MET A 359 8.84 27.02 -10.90
N THR A 360 8.46 28.03 -11.69
CA THR A 360 7.88 27.83 -13.03
C THR A 360 8.87 27.18 -13.98
N LEU A 361 10.11 27.65 -14.01
CA LEU A 361 11.18 27.08 -14.81
C LEU A 361 11.44 25.62 -14.43
N PHE A 362 11.61 25.34 -13.12
CA PHE A 362 11.83 23.98 -12.65
C PHE A 362 10.65 23.06 -12.99
N LYS A 363 9.41 23.50 -12.79
CA LYS A 363 8.23 22.70 -13.11
C LYS A 363 8.13 22.40 -14.60
N PHE A 364 8.45 23.37 -15.45
CA PHE A 364 8.52 23.13 -16.89
C PHE A 364 9.62 22.14 -17.26
N LEU A 365 10.82 22.24 -16.66
CA LEU A 365 11.88 21.25 -16.86
C LEU A 365 11.41 19.85 -16.46
N ILE A 366 10.76 19.68 -15.31
CA ILE A 366 10.18 18.41 -14.86
C ILE A 366 9.25 17.84 -15.94
N VAL A 367 8.28 18.64 -16.42
CA VAL A 367 7.36 18.23 -17.50
C VAL A 367 8.12 17.77 -18.74
N MET A 368 9.16 18.50 -19.17
CA MET A 368 9.97 18.12 -20.32
C MET A 368 10.70 16.78 -20.12
N TYR A 369 11.18 16.48 -18.91
CA TYR A 369 11.75 15.15 -18.60
C TYR A 369 10.71 14.04 -18.67
N GLY A 370 9.47 14.32 -18.28
CA GLY A 370 8.36 13.37 -18.36
C GLY A 370 7.89 13.07 -19.77
N THR A 371 8.19 13.95 -20.75
CA THR A 371 7.83 13.71 -22.15
C THR A 371 8.67 12.64 -22.86
N ARG A 372 9.65 12.05 -22.18
CA ARG A 372 10.53 11.03 -22.77
C ARG A 372 9.81 9.68 -22.78
N ASP A 373 10.01 8.89 -23.83
CA ASP A 373 9.33 7.60 -23.99
C ASP A 373 9.61 6.61 -22.83
N TYR A 374 10.80 6.69 -22.26
CA TYR A 374 11.27 5.89 -21.13
C TYR A 374 11.03 6.54 -19.75
N ALA A 375 10.27 7.64 -19.69
CA ALA A 375 10.05 8.37 -18.44
C ALA A 375 9.28 7.55 -17.39
N GLN A 376 8.57 6.51 -17.83
CA GLN A 376 7.71 5.66 -17.02
C GLN A 376 7.87 4.19 -17.39
N ILE A 377 7.50 3.30 -16.47
CA ILE A 377 7.57 1.85 -16.68
C ILE A 377 6.38 1.42 -17.55
N ARG A 378 6.67 0.83 -18.70
CA ARG A 378 5.65 0.31 -19.64
C ARG A 378 5.80 -1.19 -19.80
N PHE A 379 4.67 -1.86 -19.99
CA PHE A 379 4.62 -3.28 -20.33
C PHE A 379 3.70 -3.50 -21.53
N THR A 380 4.11 -4.40 -22.41
CA THR A 380 3.28 -4.92 -23.51
C THR A 380 2.31 -5.97 -22.99
N LYS A 381 1.22 -6.24 -23.73
CA LYS A 381 0.25 -7.27 -23.33
C LYS A 381 0.90 -8.65 -23.29
N GLU A 382 1.82 -8.90 -24.21
CA GLU A 382 2.58 -10.15 -24.32
C GLU A 382 3.49 -10.35 -23.11
N GLN A 383 4.18 -9.29 -22.66
CA GLN A 383 5.00 -9.36 -21.43
C GLN A 383 4.16 -9.67 -20.20
N VAL A 384 2.96 -9.07 -20.07
CA VAL A 384 2.08 -9.34 -18.93
C VAL A 384 1.50 -10.75 -18.99
N ALA A 385 1.09 -11.21 -20.17
CA ALA A 385 0.57 -12.57 -20.38
C ALA A 385 1.64 -13.66 -20.16
N ALA A 386 2.92 -13.33 -20.38
CA ALA A 386 4.04 -14.24 -20.15
C ALA A 386 4.45 -14.38 -18.67
N ILE A 387 3.86 -13.62 -17.75
CA ILE A 387 4.15 -13.73 -16.32
C ILE A 387 3.65 -15.08 -15.81
N ASP A 388 4.55 -15.86 -15.21
CA ASP A 388 4.20 -17.12 -14.56
C ASP A 388 3.36 -16.86 -13.31
N GLU A 389 2.08 -17.21 -13.35
CA GLU A 389 1.15 -16.98 -12.24
C GLU A 389 1.56 -17.73 -10.97
N ARG A 390 2.40 -18.78 -11.07
CA ARG A 390 2.95 -19.51 -9.92
C ARG A 390 3.85 -18.64 -9.06
N THR A 391 4.60 -17.71 -9.66
CA THR A 391 5.55 -16.82 -8.95
C THR A 391 4.87 -15.60 -8.35
N LEU A 392 3.63 -15.30 -8.71
CA LEU A 392 2.88 -14.17 -8.16
C LEU A 392 2.71 -14.32 -6.64
N PRO A 393 3.00 -13.30 -5.82
CA PRO A 393 2.81 -13.37 -4.38
C PRO A 393 1.34 -13.14 -3.98
N VAL A 394 1.03 -13.24 -2.69
CA VAL A 394 -0.24 -12.74 -2.18
C VAL A 394 -0.24 -11.22 -2.29
N TYR A 395 -1.36 -10.65 -2.75
CA TYR A 395 -1.54 -9.20 -2.93
C TYR A 395 -2.68 -8.70 -2.05
N THR A 396 -2.40 -7.77 -1.13
CA THR A 396 -3.44 -7.13 -0.32
C THR A 396 -4.03 -5.92 -1.05
N ILE A 397 -5.35 -5.84 -1.09
CA ILE A 397 -6.11 -4.67 -1.56
C ILE A 397 -6.85 -4.09 -0.35
N LEU A 398 -6.50 -2.87 0.05
CA LEU A 398 -7.21 -2.12 1.08
C LEU A 398 -8.27 -1.23 0.41
N VAL A 399 -9.52 -1.36 0.84
CA VAL A 399 -10.62 -0.52 0.36
C VAL A 399 -11.31 0.18 1.53
N PRO A 400 -10.89 1.40 1.90
CA PRO A 400 -11.59 2.20 2.89
C PRO A 400 -12.90 2.76 2.31
N MET A 401 -13.99 2.62 3.05
CA MET A 401 -15.29 3.18 2.68
C MET A 401 -16.02 3.70 3.91
N TYR A 402 -16.73 4.82 3.77
CA TYR A 402 -17.49 5.41 4.87
C TYR A 402 -18.74 6.10 4.34
N LYS A 403 -19.92 5.59 4.70
CA LYS A 403 -21.26 6.06 4.30
C LYS A 403 -21.42 6.15 2.78
N GLU A 404 -21.04 5.07 2.10
CA GLU A 404 -20.99 4.93 0.63
C GLU A 404 -21.49 3.56 0.17
N SER A 405 -22.51 3.02 0.87
CA SER A 405 -23.13 1.72 0.60
C SER A 405 -23.53 1.50 -0.87
N GLU A 406 -24.00 2.56 -1.54
CA GLU A 406 -24.43 2.51 -2.95
C GLU A 406 -23.31 2.15 -3.94
N VAL A 407 -22.04 2.33 -3.56
CA VAL A 407 -20.87 2.08 -4.43
C VAL A 407 -20.40 0.64 -4.34
N ILE A 408 -20.73 -0.08 -3.26
CA ILE A 408 -20.25 -1.44 -2.96
C ILE A 408 -20.45 -2.43 -4.12
N PRO A 409 -21.61 -2.51 -4.80
CA PRO A 409 -21.77 -3.46 -5.91
C PRO A 409 -20.81 -3.19 -7.08
N HIS A 410 -20.50 -1.93 -7.36
CA HIS A 410 -19.58 -1.55 -8.44
C HIS A 410 -18.13 -1.81 -8.05
N LEU A 411 -17.76 -1.50 -6.80
CA LEU A 411 -16.48 -1.85 -6.22
C LEU A 411 -16.15 -3.34 -6.40
N LEU A 412 -17.08 -4.21 -5.98
CA LEU A 412 -16.90 -5.66 -6.07
C LEU A 412 -16.73 -6.13 -7.53
N SER A 413 -17.51 -5.56 -8.45
CA SER A 413 -17.38 -5.84 -9.88
C SER A 413 -16.02 -5.42 -10.45
N ASN A 414 -15.47 -4.27 -10.03
CA ASN A 414 -14.17 -3.79 -10.50
C ASN A 414 -13.03 -4.67 -9.98
N ILE A 415 -13.07 -5.08 -8.70
CA ILE A 415 -12.08 -6.00 -8.12
C ILE A 415 -12.16 -7.38 -8.79
N GLU A 416 -13.36 -7.82 -9.15
CA GLU A 416 -13.54 -9.10 -9.83
C GLU A 416 -12.93 -9.11 -11.24
N GLN A 417 -12.86 -7.96 -11.91
CA GLN A 417 -12.23 -7.81 -13.23
C GLN A 417 -10.70 -7.82 -13.19
N LEU A 418 -10.06 -7.72 -12.01
CA LEU A 418 -8.60 -7.80 -11.91
C LEU A 418 -8.08 -9.17 -12.35
N ASP A 419 -7.18 -9.16 -13.33
CA ASP A 419 -6.43 -10.30 -13.84
C ASP A 419 -5.30 -10.66 -12.86
N TYR A 420 -5.69 -11.31 -11.77
CA TYR A 420 -4.80 -11.86 -10.76
C TYR A 420 -5.46 -13.11 -10.14
N PRO A 421 -4.70 -14.18 -9.81
CA PRO A 421 -5.28 -15.37 -9.21
C PRO A 421 -6.04 -15.02 -7.91
N LYS A 422 -7.36 -15.25 -7.88
CA LYS A 422 -8.22 -14.85 -6.73
C LYS A 422 -7.80 -15.51 -5.43
N ALA A 423 -7.26 -16.74 -5.48
CA ALA A 423 -6.68 -17.44 -4.33
C ALA A 423 -5.45 -16.73 -3.72
N LYS A 424 -4.83 -15.80 -4.46
CA LYS A 424 -3.67 -14.98 -4.03
C LYS A 424 -4.07 -13.53 -3.76
N LEU A 425 -5.36 -13.20 -3.68
CA LEU A 425 -5.82 -11.89 -3.25
C LEU A 425 -6.19 -11.89 -1.76
N ASP A 426 -5.95 -10.76 -1.13
CA ASP A 426 -6.34 -10.45 0.25
C ASP A 426 -7.06 -9.10 0.23
N VAL A 427 -8.36 -9.11 -0.06
CA VAL A 427 -9.18 -7.91 -0.22
C VAL A 427 -9.80 -7.54 1.12
N ARG A 428 -9.40 -6.41 1.68
CA ARG A 428 -9.81 -5.96 3.01
C ARG A 428 -10.71 -4.73 2.87
N LEU A 429 -11.99 -4.91 3.14
CA LEU A 429 -13.01 -3.87 3.10
C LEU A 429 -13.06 -3.20 4.48
N LEU A 430 -12.69 -1.93 4.54
CA LEU A 430 -12.50 -1.21 5.80
C LEU A 430 -13.70 -0.26 5.99
N ILE A 431 -14.57 -0.60 6.95
CA ILE A 431 -15.79 0.15 7.25
C ILE A 431 -15.74 0.69 8.67
N GLU A 432 -16.18 1.91 8.89
CA GLU A 432 -16.27 2.45 10.25
C GLU A 432 -17.43 1.79 11.02
N GLU A 433 -17.25 1.64 12.34
CA GLU A 433 -18.22 1.03 13.25
C GLU A 433 -19.63 1.68 13.19
N ASP A 434 -19.72 2.97 12.89
CA ASP A 434 -20.99 3.70 12.76
C ASP A 434 -21.62 3.65 11.36
N ASP A 435 -21.04 2.88 10.43
CA ASP A 435 -21.59 2.63 9.09
C ASP A 435 -22.39 1.33 9.04
N VAL A 436 -23.52 1.32 9.77
CA VAL A 436 -24.38 0.15 9.93
C VAL A 436 -24.93 -0.35 8.59
N GLU A 437 -25.29 0.56 7.68
CA GLU A 437 -25.83 0.21 6.36
C GLU A 437 -24.83 -0.59 5.52
N ALA A 438 -23.55 -0.16 5.49
CA ALA A 438 -22.51 -0.90 4.78
C ALA A 438 -22.25 -2.27 5.43
N GLN A 439 -22.26 -2.34 6.77
CA GLN A 439 -22.09 -3.61 7.50
C GLN A 439 -23.19 -4.62 7.16
N GLU A 440 -24.45 -4.21 7.19
CA GLU A 440 -25.59 -5.08 6.87
C GLU A 440 -25.56 -5.52 5.40
N LEU A 441 -25.25 -4.60 4.48
CA LEU A 441 -25.16 -4.90 3.06
C LEU A 441 -24.06 -5.94 2.78
N LEU A 442 -22.85 -5.76 3.32
CA LEU A 442 -21.74 -6.69 3.10
C LEU A 442 -22.01 -8.07 3.72
N LYS A 443 -22.65 -8.13 4.91
CA LYS A 443 -23.07 -9.39 5.53
C LYS A 443 -24.06 -10.16 4.64
N SER A 444 -24.93 -9.46 3.90
CA SER A 444 -25.92 -10.10 3.02
C SER A 444 -25.34 -10.65 1.70
N MET A 445 -24.16 -10.19 1.26
CA MET A 445 -23.63 -10.46 -0.09
C MET A 445 -22.91 -11.81 -0.26
N ASN A 446 -22.71 -12.58 0.81
CA ASN A 446 -21.98 -13.87 0.82
C ASN A 446 -20.67 -13.80 -0.02
N LEU A 447 -19.75 -12.95 0.43
CA LEU A 447 -18.52 -12.66 -0.29
C LEU A 447 -17.55 -13.86 -0.29
N PRO A 448 -16.76 -14.05 -1.36
CA PRO A 448 -15.71 -15.06 -1.39
C PRO A 448 -14.69 -14.91 -0.26
N ALA A 449 -14.02 -16.02 0.12
CA ALA A 449 -13.08 -16.06 1.26
C ALA A 449 -11.78 -15.24 1.10
N TYR A 450 -11.54 -14.65 -0.08
CA TYR A 450 -10.46 -13.67 -0.28
C TYR A 450 -10.89 -12.24 0.04
N TYR A 451 -12.17 -12.01 0.35
CA TYR A 451 -12.65 -10.78 0.98
C TYR A 451 -12.63 -10.93 2.50
N THR A 452 -12.34 -9.83 3.18
CA THR A 452 -12.40 -9.72 4.63
C THR A 452 -12.99 -8.37 4.98
N THR A 453 -14.13 -8.39 5.67
CA THR A 453 -14.77 -7.16 6.14
C THR A 453 -14.22 -6.81 7.52
N ILE A 454 -13.67 -5.61 7.65
CA ILE A 454 -13.06 -5.12 8.89
C ILE A 454 -13.84 -3.92 9.38
N VAL A 455 -14.46 -4.08 10.54
CA VAL A 455 -15.12 -2.98 11.25
C VAL A 455 -14.05 -2.25 12.05
N VAL A 456 -13.75 -1.02 11.63
CA VAL A 456 -12.75 -0.17 12.27
C VAL A 456 -13.41 0.55 13.46
N PRO A 457 -12.91 0.35 14.69
CA PRO A 457 -13.50 0.95 15.89
C PRO A 457 -13.49 2.48 15.84
N HIS A 458 -14.44 3.07 16.55
CA HIS A 458 -14.50 4.52 16.71
C HIS A 458 -13.26 5.07 17.43
N SER A 459 -12.62 6.09 16.83
CA SER A 459 -11.60 6.90 17.49
C SER A 459 -11.41 8.24 16.78
N LEU A 460 -10.66 9.14 17.42
CA LEU A 460 -10.17 10.38 16.80
C LEU A 460 -8.65 10.28 16.58
N PRO A 461 -8.15 10.67 15.39
CA PRO A 461 -8.88 11.20 14.24
C PRO A 461 -9.60 10.08 13.44
N LYS A 462 -10.84 10.33 12.99
CA LYS A 462 -11.59 9.44 12.09
C LYS A 462 -11.24 9.78 10.65
N THR A 463 -10.27 9.07 10.06
CA THR A 463 -9.72 9.39 8.74
C THR A 463 -9.41 8.12 7.92
N LYS A 464 -9.34 8.25 6.59
CA LYS A 464 -8.92 7.18 5.67
C LYS A 464 -7.57 6.55 6.07
N PRO A 465 -6.50 7.32 6.39
CA PRO A 465 -5.23 6.74 6.87
C PRO A 465 -5.38 5.84 8.09
N LYS A 466 -6.22 6.22 9.08
CA LYS A 466 -6.49 5.39 10.27
C LYS A 466 -7.04 4.03 9.86
N ALA A 467 -8.09 4.03 9.04
CA ALA A 467 -8.71 2.80 8.56
C ALA A 467 -7.70 1.93 7.81
N CYS A 468 -6.94 2.53 6.88
CA CYS A 468 -5.89 1.83 6.14
C CYS A 468 -4.82 1.23 7.05
N ASN A 469 -4.32 1.98 8.03
CA ASN A 469 -3.35 1.49 9.01
C ASN A 469 -3.93 0.32 9.81
N TYR A 470 -5.18 0.40 10.26
CA TYR A 470 -5.85 -0.68 10.99
C TYR A 470 -5.97 -1.95 10.13
N GLY A 471 -6.39 -1.80 8.88
CA GLY A 471 -6.44 -2.89 7.91
C GLY A 471 -5.07 -3.49 7.56
N LEU A 472 -4.00 -2.69 7.65
CA LEU A 472 -2.63 -3.09 7.32
C LEU A 472 -1.99 -4.02 8.37
N ILE A 473 -2.38 -3.92 9.64
CA ILE A 473 -1.73 -4.65 10.75
C ILE A 473 -1.67 -6.15 10.43
N ARG A 474 -2.81 -6.72 10.05
CA ARG A 474 -2.98 -8.14 9.74
C ARG A 474 -3.10 -8.46 8.24
N ALA A 475 -2.75 -7.50 7.38
CA ALA A 475 -2.65 -7.74 5.94
C ALA A 475 -1.57 -8.78 5.62
N ARG A 476 -1.83 -9.64 4.64
CA ARG A 476 -1.04 -10.85 4.35
C ARG A 476 -0.20 -10.78 3.08
N GLY A 477 -0.45 -9.79 2.25
CA GLY A 477 0.23 -9.63 0.98
C GLY A 477 1.71 -9.27 1.14
N GLU A 478 2.52 -9.72 0.18
CA GLU A 478 3.87 -9.19 -0.01
C GLU A 478 3.80 -7.74 -0.49
N TYR A 479 2.79 -7.45 -1.32
CA TYR A 479 2.45 -6.11 -1.77
C TYR A 479 1.07 -5.69 -1.27
N VAL A 480 0.89 -4.38 -1.14
CA VAL A 480 -0.37 -3.76 -0.76
C VAL A 480 -0.70 -2.59 -1.67
N VAL A 481 -1.97 -2.46 -2.02
CA VAL A 481 -2.52 -1.30 -2.75
C VAL A 481 -3.73 -0.76 -1.99
N ILE A 482 -3.93 0.56 -2.07
CA ILE A 482 -5.19 1.19 -1.67
C ILE A 482 -5.99 1.50 -2.93
N TYR A 483 -7.27 1.11 -2.94
CA TYR A 483 -8.27 1.62 -3.89
C TYR A 483 -9.38 2.33 -3.15
N ASP A 484 -9.86 3.44 -3.68
CA ASP A 484 -11.11 4.06 -3.27
C ASP A 484 -12.31 3.26 -3.80
N ALA A 485 -13.49 3.41 -3.19
CA ALA A 485 -14.63 2.56 -3.48
C ALA A 485 -15.11 2.67 -4.95
N GLU A 486 -14.94 3.83 -5.57
CA GLU A 486 -15.34 4.10 -6.95
C GLU A 486 -14.30 3.71 -8.02
N ASP A 487 -13.10 3.33 -7.60
CA ASP A 487 -11.96 3.12 -8.48
C ASP A 487 -12.17 1.99 -9.47
N ARG A 488 -11.70 2.21 -10.70
CA ARG A 488 -11.70 1.23 -11.79
C ARG A 488 -10.28 1.05 -12.32
N PRO A 489 -9.43 0.26 -11.63
CA PRO A 489 -8.09 -0.04 -12.11
C PRO A 489 -8.15 -0.87 -13.41
N ASP A 490 -7.18 -0.64 -14.32
CA ASP A 490 -6.94 -1.55 -15.45
C ASP A 490 -6.78 -3.00 -14.93
N ALA A 491 -7.41 -3.97 -15.60
CA ALA A 491 -7.47 -5.36 -15.14
C ALA A 491 -6.09 -5.97 -14.84
N ASP A 492 -5.08 -5.61 -15.61
CA ASP A 492 -3.72 -6.16 -15.54
C ASP A 492 -2.77 -5.38 -14.61
N GLN A 493 -3.29 -4.40 -13.86
CA GLN A 493 -2.51 -3.47 -13.04
C GLN A 493 -1.62 -4.18 -12.00
N LEU A 494 -2.16 -5.17 -11.28
CA LEU A 494 -1.41 -5.90 -10.25
C LEU A 494 -0.23 -6.69 -10.84
N LYS A 495 -0.42 -7.32 -12.00
CA LYS A 495 0.63 -8.06 -12.72
C LYS A 495 1.73 -7.10 -13.22
N LYS A 496 1.36 -5.96 -13.80
CA LYS A 496 2.31 -4.91 -14.21
C LYS A 496 3.14 -4.38 -13.05
N VAL A 497 2.50 -4.14 -11.91
CA VAL A 497 3.19 -3.66 -10.70
C VAL A 497 4.15 -4.71 -10.15
N HIS A 498 3.75 -5.98 -10.08
CA HIS A 498 4.66 -7.06 -9.68
C HIS A 498 5.87 -7.12 -10.62
N ALA A 499 5.65 -7.11 -11.93
CA ALA A 499 6.75 -7.09 -12.90
C ALA A 499 7.66 -5.87 -12.75
N ALA A 500 7.11 -4.70 -12.41
CA ALA A 500 7.88 -3.50 -12.14
C ALA A 500 8.71 -3.59 -10.86
N PHE A 501 8.21 -4.22 -9.78
CA PHE A 501 9.01 -4.49 -8.59
C PHE A 501 10.14 -5.48 -8.85
N MET A 502 9.89 -6.52 -9.67
CA MET A 502 10.89 -7.52 -10.03
C MET A 502 12.00 -6.94 -10.93
N ASN A 503 11.64 -6.05 -11.85
CA ASN A 503 12.60 -5.43 -12.78
C ASN A 503 13.25 -4.15 -12.23
N GLY A 504 12.70 -3.59 -11.15
CA GLY A 504 13.16 -2.36 -10.53
C GLY A 504 14.36 -2.55 -9.61
N PRO A 505 14.99 -1.45 -9.16
CA PRO A 505 16.07 -1.53 -8.19
C PRO A 505 15.58 -2.05 -6.84
N ALA A 506 16.49 -2.62 -6.03
CA ALA A 506 16.14 -3.22 -4.74
C ALA A 506 15.44 -2.24 -3.78
N ASN A 507 15.82 -0.95 -3.82
CA ASN A 507 15.22 0.12 -3.02
C ASN A 507 13.94 0.73 -3.63
N LEU A 508 13.38 0.17 -4.70
CA LEU A 508 12.05 0.53 -5.18
C LEU A 508 11.00 0.04 -4.18
N ALA A 509 10.35 0.97 -3.49
CA ALA A 509 9.40 0.68 -2.42
C ALA A 509 7.95 0.91 -2.81
N CYS A 510 7.71 1.90 -3.67
CA CYS A 510 6.37 2.30 -4.10
C CYS A 510 6.28 2.40 -5.63
N ILE A 511 5.17 1.96 -6.18
CA ILE A 511 4.80 2.17 -7.58
C ILE A 511 3.44 2.85 -7.61
N GLN A 512 3.38 4.01 -8.25
CA GLN A 512 2.14 4.74 -8.49
C GLN A 512 1.59 4.38 -9.87
N ALA A 513 0.35 3.91 -9.93
CA ALA A 513 -0.41 3.85 -11.18
C ALA A 513 -1.00 5.22 -11.52
N LYS A 514 -1.28 5.47 -12.79
CA LYS A 514 -1.83 6.74 -13.26
C LYS A 514 -3.30 6.87 -12.89
N LEU A 515 -3.75 8.09 -12.63
CA LEU A 515 -5.16 8.37 -12.34
C LEU A 515 -5.76 9.25 -13.44
N ASN A 516 -7.01 8.97 -13.82
CA ASN A 516 -7.79 9.84 -14.71
C ASN A 516 -9.30 9.62 -14.53
N TYR A 517 -10.13 10.41 -15.19
CA TYR A 517 -11.57 10.44 -14.92
C TYR A 517 -12.43 9.83 -16.01
N PHE A 518 -13.40 8.99 -15.63
CA PHE A 518 -14.33 8.38 -16.59
C PHE A 518 -15.49 9.33 -17.00
N ASN A 519 -15.81 10.35 -16.21
CA ASN A 519 -16.91 11.30 -16.47
C ASN A 519 -16.42 12.65 -17.03
N SER A 520 -15.33 12.64 -17.81
CA SER A 520 -14.66 13.84 -18.32
C SER A 520 -15.59 14.80 -19.08
N GLU A 521 -16.56 14.28 -19.83
CA GLU A 521 -17.49 15.07 -20.65
C GLU A 521 -18.73 15.65 -19.90
N GLN A 522 -18.90 15.34 -18.59
CA GLN A 522 -20.12 15.70 -17.86
C GLN A 522 -20.40 17.21 -17.83
N ASN A 523 -19.40 18.05 -17.56
CA ASN A 523 -19.51 19.51 -17.62
C ASN A 523 -18.14 20.18 -17.78
N LEU A 524 -18.07 21.51 -17.78
CA LEU A 524 -16.80 22.22 -17.99
C LEU A 524 -15.79 21.96 -16.86
N LEU A 525 -16.26 21.77 -15.62
CA LEU A 525 -15.41 21.49 -14.47
C LEU A 525 -14.74 20.11 -14.57
N THR A 526 -15.48 19.07 -14.95
CA THR A 526 -14.92 17.72 -15.15
C THR A 526 -13.89 17.69 -16.28
N ARG A 527 -14.06 18.52 -17.32
CA ARG A 527 -13.08 18.68 -18.40
C ARG A 527 -11.78 19.30 -17.89
N TRP A 528 -11.84 20.41 -17.15
CA TRP A 528 -10.65 21.01 -16.53
C TRP A 528 -9.94 20.08 -15.56
N PHE A 529 -10.70 19.31 -14.78
CA PHE A 529 -10.14 18.32 -13.86
C PHE A 529 -9.36 17.23 -14.61
N THR A 530 -9.93 16.74 -15.73
CA THR A 530 -9.29 15.79 -16.64
C THR A 530 -8.01 16.34 -17.27
N HIS A 531 -8.00 17.62 -17.66
CA HIS A 531 -6.81 18.28 -18.19
C HIS A 531 -5.65 18.27 -17.20
N GLU A 532 -5.94 18.68 -15.96
CA GLU A 532 -4.94 18.75 -14.90
C GLU A 532 -4.38 17.36 -14.57
N TYR A 533 -5.24 16.35 -14.41
CA TYR A 533 -4.81 14.98 -14.10
C TYR A 533 -3.99 14.36 -15.23
N SER A 534 -4.38 14.60 -16.49
CA SER A 534 -3.63 14.12 -17.63
C SER A 534 -2.23 14.73 -17.68
N MET A 535 -2.08 16.04 -17.43
CA MET A 535 -0.76 16.67 -17.34
C MET A 535 0.03 16.15 -16.12
N TRP A 536 -0.62 15.99 -14.98
CA TRP A 536 0.01 15.55 -13.73
C TRP A 536 0.56 14.13 -13.83
N PHE A 537 -0.26 13.15 -14.22
CA PHE A 537 0.11 11.73 -14.23
C PHE A 537 0.87 11.29 -15.48
N GLU A 538 0.69 11.93 -16.64
CA GLU A 538 1.42 11.55 -17.86
C GLU A 538 2.75 12.27 -18.01
N LEU A 539 2.85 13.52 -17.55
CA LEU A 539 4.01 14.36 -17.82
C LEU A 539 4.74 14.74 -16.54
N LEU A 540 4.05 15.29 -15.55
CA LEU A 540 4.73 15.83 -14.38
C LEU A 540 5.35 14.71 -13.54
N LEU A 541 4.57 13.73 -13.05
CA LEU A 541 5.08 12.68 -12.17
C LEU A 541 6.15 11.79 -12.82
N PRO A 542 6.04 11.36 -14.10
CA PRO A 542 7.15 10.70 -14.78
C PRO A 542 8.42 11.57 -14.84
N GLY A 543 8.27 12.88 -15.02
CA GLY A 543 9.37 13.82 -14.93
C GLY A 543 10.03 13.87 -13.55
N VAL A 544 9.23 13.85 -12.49
CA VAL A 544 9.68 13.81 -11.08
C VAL A 544 10.45 12.51 -10.83
N MET A 545 9.93 11.37 -11.31
CA MET A 545 10.61 10.07 -11.26
C MET A 545 11.98 10.11 -11.97
N GLN A 546 12.05 10.66 -13.20
CA GLN A 546 13.30 10.74 -13.97
C GLN A 546 14.37 11.63 -13.31
N LEU A 547 13.95 12.62 -12.53
CA LEU A 547 14.85 13.53 -11.83
C LEU A 547 15.30 13.02 -10.46
N ASP A 548 14.77 11.86 -10.03
CA ASP A 548 15.04 11.25 -8.72
C ASP A 548 14.83 12.24 -7.57
N ILE A 549 13.68 12.90 -7.57
CA ILE A 549 13.24 13.82 -6.51
C ILE A 549 11.99 13.26 -5.82
N PRO A 550 11.65 13.70 -4.60
CA PRO A 550 10.49 13.19 -3.88
C PRO A 550 9.19 13.30 -4.68
N ILE A 551 8.49 12.18 -4.83
CA ILE A 551 7.19 12.10 -5.51
C ILE A 551 6.08 12.27 -4.47
N PRO A 552 5.29 13.35 -4.49
CA PRO A 552 4.04 13.37 -3.74
C PRO A 552 3.09 12.35 -4.41
N LEU A 553 2.76 11.28 -3.68
CA LEU A 553 1.89 10.22 -4.19
C LEU A 553 0.46 10.75 -4.43
N GLY A 554 -0.29 10.11 -5.32
CA GLY A 554 -1.72 10.32 -5.45
C GLY A 554 -2.50 9.60 -4.34
N GLY A 555 -3.80 9.87 -4.20
CA GLY A 555 -4.61 9.35 -3.09
C GLY A 555 -5.02 7.88 -3.20
N THR A 556 -4.77 7.26 -4.34
CA THR A 556 -5.13 5.86 -4.62
C THR A 556 -4.18 5.24 -5.64
N SER A 557 -4.27 3.92 -5.81
CA SER A 557 -3.45 3.09 -6.70
C SER A 557 -1.96 3.30 -6.46
N ASN A 558 -1.60 3.49 -5.19
CA ASN A 558 -0.23 3.40 -4.71
C ASN A 558 0.02 1.96 -4.27
N HIS A 559 0.99 1.32 -4.90
CA HIS A 559 1.38 -0.04 -4.61
C HIS A 559 2.67 -0.04 -3.82
N PHE A 560 2.69 -0.70 -2.67
CA PHE A 560 3.86 -0.73 -1.77
C PHE A 560 4.35 -2.15 -1.54
N LYS A 561 5.66 -2.29 -1.36
CA LYS A 561 6.21 -3.44 -0.63
C LYS A 561 5.74 -3.36 0.82
N MET A 562 5.04 -4.39 1.30
CA MET A 562 4.43 -4.43 2.64
C MET A 562 5.46 -4.16 3.74
N ALA A 563 6.62 -4.82 3.65
CA ALA A 563 7.69 -4.68 4.62
C ALA A 563 8.18 -3.22 4.75
N VAL A 564 8.40 -2.56 3.61
CA VAL A 564 8.87 -1.16 3.59
C VAL A 564 7.80 -0.21 4.12
N LEU A 565 6.54 -0.41 3.75
CA LEU A 565 5.44 0.42 4.25
C LEU A 565 5.30 0.33 5.78
N LYS A 566 5.42 -0.89 6.34
CA LYS A 566 5.40 -1.10 7.79
C LYS A 566 6.63 -0.48 8.47
N GLU A 567 7.81 -0.55 7.85
CA GLU A 567 9.06 0.05 8.36
C GLU A 567 8.97 1.58 8.47
N VAL A 568 8.38 2.25 7.47
CA VAL A 568 8.22 3.72 7.50
C VAL A 568 7.01 4.20 8.30
N ASN A 569 6.37 3.31 9.08
CA ASN A 569 5.19 3.58 9.90
C ASN A 569 3.94 4.01 9.11
N ALA A 570 3.76 3.42 7.93
CA ALA A 570 2.54 3.52 7.10
C ALA A 570 2.06 4.97 6.89
N TRP A 571 0.76 5.24 6.93
CA TRP A 571 0.19 6.56 6.67
C TRP A 571 0.05 7.39 7.95
N ASP A 572 0.24 8.71 7.88
CA ASP A 572 0.05 9.61 9.03
C ASP A 572 -1.45 9.90 9.27
N PRO A 573 -2.05 9.47 10.40
CA PRO A 573 -3.48 9.67 10.68
C PRO A 573 -3.91 11.14 10.82
N TYR A 574 -2.94 12.03 11.05
CA TYR A 574 -3.17 13.47 11.30
C TYR A 574 -2.95 14.34 10.05
N ASN A 575 -2.46 13.78 8.95
CA ASN A 575 -2.26 14.51 7.71
C ASN A 575 -3.47 14.31 6.79
N VAL A 576 -4.03 15.40 6.24
CA VAL A 576 -5.18 15.31 5.33
C VAL A 576 -4.80 14.97 3.87
N THR A 577 -3.49 14.89 3.60
CA THR A 577 -2.85 14.31 2.40
C THR A 577 -1.71 13.41 2.84
N GLU A 578 -2.06 12.29 3.46
CA GLU A 578 -1.16 11.28 3.98
C GLU A 578 -0.29 10.61 2.89
N ASP A 579 -0.82 10.59 1.67
CA ASP A 579 -0.21 10.05 0.45
C ASP A 579 1.02 10.86 0.04
N ALA A 580 0.85 12.17 -0.08
CA ALA A 580 1.92 13.10 -0.41
C ALA A 580 3.02 13.05 0.65
N ASP A 581 2.66 13.04 1.94
CA ASP A 581 3.60 12.89 3.06
C ASP A 581 4.36 11.57 3.03
N LEU A 582 3.67 10.45 2.81
CA LEU A 582 4.31 9.13 2.70
C LEU A 582 5.34 9.09 1.56
N GLY A 583 5.03 9.73 0.43
CA GLY A 583 5.97 9.88 -0.68
C GLY A 583 7.27 10.59 -0.29
N ILE A 584 7.18 11.63 0.54
CA ILE A 584 8.37 12.32 1.07
C ILE A 584 9.12 11.44 2.08
N ARG A 585 8.41 10.76 2.99
CA ARG A 585 9.04 9.86 3.98
C ARG A 585 9.78 8.70 3.35
N LEU A 586 9.23 8.08 2.31
CA LEU A 586 9.92 7.03 1.55
C LEU A 586 11.25 7.53 0.97
N HIS A 587 11.24 8.70 0.32
CA HIS A 587 12.46 9.28 -0.25
C HIS A 587 13.48 9.67 0.82
N LYS A 588 13.03 10.22 1.96
CA LYS A 588 13.90 10.50 3.12
C LYS A 588 14.57 9.24 3.67
N SER A 589 13.91 8.10 3.59
CA SER A 589 14.45 6.79 4.00
C SER A 589 15.30 6.11 2.92
N GLY A 590 15.60 6.79 1.80
CA GLY A 590 16.44 6.26 0.71
C GLY A 590 15.72 5.32 -0.26
N TYR A 591 14.40 5.20 -0.15
CA TYR A 591 13.58 4.43 -1.06
C TYR A 591 13.17 5.25 -2.28
N THR A 592 13.02 4.59 -3.43
CA THR A 592 12.54 5.22 -4.67
C THR A 592 11.08 4.87 -4.93
N THR A 593 10.41 5.77 -5.64
CA THR A 593 9.04 5.59 -6.15
C THR A 593 9.07 5.64 -7.67
N ALA A 594 8.33 4.75 -8.33
CA ALA A 594 8.21 4.74 -9.79
C ALA A 594 6.77 4.95 -10.26
N ILE A 595 6.61 5.41 -11.50
CA ILE A 595 5.31 5.51 -12.19
C ILE A 595 5.18 4.37 -13.19
N VAL A 596 4.08 3.63 -13.12
CA VAL A 596 3.76 2.55 -14.06
C VAL A 596 2.64 2.96 -15.02
N ASP A 597 2.76 2.53 -16.27
CA ASP A 597 1.78 2.77 -17.33
C ASP A 597 0.57 1.83 -17.23
N SER A 598 -0.17 2.00 -16.14
CA SER A 598 -1.46 1.39 -15.83
C SER A 598 -2.35 2.47 -15.25
N ARG A 599 -3.64 2.47 -15.60
CA ARG A 599 -4.55 3.55 -15.20
C ARG A 599 -5.63 3.05 -14.27
N THR A 600 -6.00 3.90 -13.31
CA THR A 600 -7.20 3.77 -12.50
C THR A 600 -8.14 4.89 -12.85
N TRP A 601 -9.39 4.55 -13.17
CA TRP A 601 -10.41 5.51 -13.53
C TRP A 601 -11.28 5.87 -12.32
N GLU A 602 -11.31 7.17 -12.03
CA GLU A 602 -12.04 7.79 -10.92
C GLU A 602 -13.23 8.61 -11.42
N GLU A 603 -14.06 9.05 -10.47
CA GLU A 603 -15.09 10.04 -10.73
C GLU A 603 -14.58 11.48 -10.48
N ALA A 604 -14.62 12.33 -11.51
CA ALA A 604 -14.35 13.75 -11.35
C ALA A 604 -15.49 14.44 -10.62
N ASN A 605 -15.14 15.40 -9.78
CA ASN A 605 -16.12 16.23 -9.11
C ASN A 605 -16.86 17.14 -10.11
N SER A 606 -18.16 16.94 -10.24
CA SER A 606 -19.00 17.69 -11.18
C SER A 606 -19.68 18.92 -10.56
N ARG A 607 -19.53 19.15 -9.25
CA ARG A 607 -20.14 20.29 -8.55
C ARG A 607 -19.08 21.20 -7.93
N THR A 608 -19.07 22.48 -8.31
CA THR A 608 -18.07 23.47 -7.87
C THR A 608 -17.91 23.53 -6.34
N GLY A 609 -19.00 23.53 -5.58
CA GLY A 609 -18.93 23.56 -4.11
C GLY A 609 -18.23 22.33 -3.51
N ASN A 610 -18.49 21.14 -4.06
CA ASN A 610 -17.85 19.89 -3.64
C ASN A 610 -16.37 19.87 -4.10
N TRP A 611 -16.07 20.39 -5.30
CA TRP A 611 -14.71 20.52 -5.82
C TRP A 611 -13.85 21.47 -4.97
N VAL A 612 -14.39 22.62 -4.56
CA VAL A 612 -13.67 23.57 -3.68
C VAL A 612 -13.35 22.92 -2.34
N ARG A 613 -14.25 22.09 -1.80
CA ARG A 613 -13.98 21.31 -0.59
C ARG A 613 -12.81 20.35 -0.76
N GLN A 614 -12.88 19.53 -1.80
CA GLN A 614 -11.82 18.57 -2.17
C GLN A 614 -10.45 19.26 -2.31
N ARG A 615 -10.39 20.34 -3.10
CA ARG A 615 -9.14 21.06 -3.35
C ARG A 615 -8.62 21.81 -2.14
N SER A 616 -9.49 22.39 -1.32
CA SER A 616 -9.05 23.02 -0.08
C SER A 616 -8.43 22.00 0.89
N ARG A 617 -8.94 20.76 0.93
CA ARG A 617 -8.34 19.66 1.69
C ARG A 617 -6.95 19.33 1.17
N TRP A 618 -6.79 19.13 -0.14
CA TRP A 618 -5.49 18.81 -0.74
C TRP A 618 -4.47 19.91 -0.48
N ILE A 619 -4.81 21.16 -0.79
CA ILE A 619 -3.89 22.29 -0.59
C ILE A 619 -3.48 22.43 0.88
N LYS A 620 -4.41 22.22 1.82
CA LYS A 620 -4.12 22.22 3.25
C LYS A 620 -3.14 21.11 3.64
N GLY A 621 -3.32 19.89 3.12
CA GLY A 621 -2.42 18.78 3.41
C GLY A 621 -1.01 19.00 2.83
N TYR A 622 -0.90 19.62 1.65
CA TYR A 622 0.40 20.07 1.12
C TYR A 622 1.08 21.09 2.04
N MET A 623 0.33 22.05 2.61
CA MET A 623 0.85 22.97 3.62
C MET A 623 1.29 22.25 4.90
N GLN A 624 0.50 21.28 5.39
CA GLN A 624 0.86 20.46 6.56
C GLN A 624 2.15 19.67 6.31
N THR A 625 2.24 18.99 5.17
CA THR A 625 3.41 18.20 4.76
C THR A 625 4.66 19.07 4.65
N TRP A 626 4.54 20.28 4.10
CA TRP A 626 5.63 21.25 4.08
C TRP A 626 6.08 21.62 5.49
N LEU A 627 5.14 21.99 6.36
CA LEU A 627 5.43 22.37 7.75
C LEU A 627 6.09 21.24 8.54
N VAL A 628 5.62 20.00 8.39
CA VAL A 628 6.16 18.82 9.08
C VAL A 628 7.63 18.60 8.71
N HIS A 629 7.95 18.58 7.42
CA HIS A 629 9.32 18.29 7.00
C HIS A 629 10.26 19.50 7.13
N MET A 630 9.74 20.73 7.11
CA MET A 630 10.51 21.96 7.34
C MET A 630 10.69 22.34 8.81
N ARG A 631 10.36 21.45 9.75
CA ARG A 631 10.71 21.61 11.17
C ARG A 631 12.23 21.74 11.36
N ASN A 632 13.01 21.02 10.56
CA ASN A 632 14.47 21.03 10.58
C ASN A 632 15.03 21.13 9.15
N PRO A 633 15.06 22.32 8.52
CA PRO A 633 15.37 22.48 7.10
C PRO A 633 16.79 22.03 6.74
N VAL A 634 17.77 22.25 7.62
CA VAL A 634 19.16 21.80 7.40
C VAL A 634 19.26 20.27 7.42
N LYS A 635 18.51 19.61 8.32
CA LYS A 635 18.44 18.14 8.37
C LYS A 635 17.78 17.60 7.10
N LEU A 636 16.64 18.19 6.69
CA LEU A 636 15.95 17.82 5.47
C LEU A 636 16.84 17.96 4.22
N TYR A 637 17.59 19.06 4.12
CA TYR A 637 18.53 19.26 3.02
C TYR A 637 19.62 18.17 2.97
N ARG A 638 20.11 17.73 4.13
CA ARG A 638 21.10 16.63 4.21
C ARG A 638 20.49 15.28 3.85
N GLU A 639 19.24 15.03 4.22
CA GLU A 639 18.51 13.79 3.92
C GLU A 639 18.14 13.69 2.43
N LEU A 640 17.65 14.78 1.81
CA LEU A 640 17.19 14.80 0.42
C LEU A 640 18.29 15.16 -0.61
N GLY A 641 19.39 15.77 -0.16
CA GLY A 641 20.34 16.43 -1.04
C GLY A 641 19.76 17.65 -1.76
N LEU A 642 20.58 18.34 -2.56
CA LEU A 642 20.18 19.58 -3.25
C LEU A 642 19.01 19.37 -4.23
N LYS A 643 19.08 18.32 -5.06
CA LYS A 643 18.05 18.03 -6.06
C LYS A 643 16.72 17.68 -5.40
N GLY A 644 16.74 16.75 -4.43
CA GLY A 644 15.55 16.35 -3.71
C GLY A 644 14.96 17.50 -2.88
N PHE A 645 15.78 18.34 -2.27
CA PHE A 645 15.31 19.53 -1.53
C PHE A 645 14.64 20.55 -2.46
N LEU A 646 15.23 20.86 -3.62
CA LEU A 646 14.62 21.75 -4.61
C LEU A 646 13.33 21.15 -5.17
N GLY A 647 13.33 19.85 -5.47
CA GLY A 647 12.13 19.12 -5.90
C GLY A 647 11.02 19.18 -4.86
N PHE A 648 11.35 19.02 -3.58
CA PHE A 648 10.42 19.18 -2.47
C PHE A 648 9.83 20.59 -2.40
N GLN A 649 10.62 21.66 -2.58
CA GLN A 649 10.06 23.02 -2.62
C GLN A 649 9.13 23.20 -3.84
N VAL A 650 9.51 22.71 -5.02
CA VAL A 650 8.70 22.85 -6.24
C VAL A 650 7.39 22.05 -6.16
N MET A 651 7.44 20.82 -5.68
CA MET A 651 6.29 19.93 -5.64
C MET A 651 5.38 20.20 -4.44
N VAL A 652 5.95 20.51 -3.27
CA VAL A 652 5.21 20.63 -2.02
C VAL A 652 4.90 22.08 -1.65
N LEU A 653 5.87 23.01 -1.73
CA LEU A 653 5.66 24.42 -1.36
C LEU A 653 4.96 25.23 -2.47
N ALA A 654 5.37 25.06 -3.73
CA ALA A 654 4.82 25.88 -4.81
C ALA A 654 3.32 25.59 -5.07
N THR A 655 2.89 24.34 -4.87
CA THR A 655 1.49 23.91 -5.06
C THR A 655 0.48 24.75 -4.26
N PRO A 656 0.66 25.00 -2.94
CA PRO A 656 -0.17 25.94 -2.18
C PRO A 656 0.19 27.42 -2.38
N MET A 657 1.47 27.76 -2.57
CA MET A 657 1.92 29.16 -2.64
C MET A 657 1.45 29.89 -3.91
N LEU A 658 1.56 29.27 -5.09
CA LEU A 658 1.21 29.94 -6.34
C LEU A 658 -0.28 30.34 -6.39
N PRO A 659 -1.25 29.47 -6.06
CA PRO A 659 -2.66 29.88 -6.02
C PRO A 659 -2.99 30.94 -4.97
N LEU A 660 -2.21 31.06 -3.88
CA LEU A 660 -2.37 32.13 -2.89
C LEU A 660 -1.85 33.48 -3.40
N LEU A 661 -0.76 33.48 -4.17
CA LEU A 661 -0.14 34.69 -4.71
C LEU A 661 -0.85 35.23 -5.96
N ASN A 662 -1.37 34.33 -6.81
CA ASN A 662 -1.97 34.67 -8.10
C ASN A 662 -3.05 35.78 -8.03
N PRO A 663 -4.00 35.78 -7.06
CA PRO A 663 -5.00 36.85 -6.97
C PRO A 663 -4.41 38.24 -6.81
N ILE A 664 -3.30 38.38 -6.09
CA ILE A 664 -2.61 39.66 -5.89
C ILE A 664 -2.11 40.18 -7.24
N PHE A 665 -1.41 39.34 -8.00
CA PHE A 665 -0.88 39.72 -9.31
C PHE A 665 -1.97 39.94 -10.35
N TRP A 666 -3.04 39.16 -10.35
CA TRP A 666 -4.17 39.38 -11.24
C TRP A 666 -4.87 40.72 -10.94
N VAL A 667 -5.06 41.08 -9.67
CA VAL A 667 -5.58 42.39 -9.29
C VAL A 667 -4.66 43.50 -9.77
N MET A 668 -3.34 43.37 -9.61
CA MET A 668 -2.39 44.34 -10.16
C MET A 668 -2.50 44.45 -11.69
N ILE A 669 -2.59 43.34 -12.42
CA ILE A 669 -2.75 43.34 -13.87
C ILE A 669 -4.05 44.04 -14.28
N ILE A 670 -5.17 43.75 -13.61
CA ILE A 670 -6.47 44.39 -13.87
C ILE A 670 -6.40 45.90 -13.63
N LEU A 671 -5.80 46.33 -12.51
CA LEU A 671 -5.63 47.75 -12.19
C LEU A 671 -4.69 48.47 -13.17
N TRP A 672 -3.65 47.78 -13.64
CA TRP A 672 -2.71 48.32 -14.63
C TRP A 672 -3.36 48.50 -16.00
N TYR A 673 -3.99 47.46 -16.55
CA TYR A 673 -4.59 47.53 -17.88
C TYR A 673 -5.93 48.27 -17.90
N GLY A 674 -6.69 48.23 -16.81
CA GLY A 674 -7.98 48.91 -16.68
C GLY A 674 -7.86 50.40 -16.35
N TRP A 675 -7.04 50.76 -15.35
CA TRP A 675 -6.95 52.12 -14.80
C TRP A 675 -5.57 52.77 -14.90
N ARG A 676 -4.57 52.09 -15.48
CA ARG A 676 -3.19 52.61 -15.61
C ARG A 676 -2.62 53.06 -14.27
N ALA A 677 -2.89 52.31 -13.21
CA ALA A 677 -2.45 52.64 -11.85
C ALA A 677 -0.92 52.86 -11.81
N ALA A 678 -0.51 54.13 -11.67
CA ALA A 678 0.87 54.58 -11.90
C ALA A 678 1.89 54.06 -10.87
N TRP A 679 1.42 53.55 -9.74
CA TRP A 679 2.28 52.93 -8.73
C TRP A 679 2.75 51.53 -9.12
N ILE A 680 2.02 50.81 -9.99
CA ILE A 680 2.32 49.41 -10.32
C ILE A 680 3.69 49.23 -10.98
N PRO A 681 4.07 50.00 -12.02
CA PRO A 681 5.39 49.86 -12.64
C PRO A 681 6.56 50.03 -11.67
N GLN A 682 6.34 50.79 -10.58
CA GLN A 682 7.37 51.04 -9.58
C GLN A 682 7.75 49.76 -8.79
N PHE A 683 6.84 48.80 -8.70
CA PHE A 683 7.11 47.49 -8.08
C PHE A 683 7.91 46.55 -8.96
N PHE A 684 8.09 46.87 -10.25
CA PHE A 684 8.80 46.05 -11.22
C PHE A 684 10.01 46.79 -11.79
N PRO A 685 11.06 47.08 -10.99
CA PRO A 685 12.21 47.83 -11.47
C PRO A 685 13.09 46.99 -12.41
N GLY A 686 13.55 47.60 -13.51
CA GLY A 686 14.60 47.06 -14.38
C GLY A 686 14.32 45.64 -14.89
N ILE A 687 15.21 44.70 -14.58
CA ILE A 687 15.12 43.30 -15.04
C ILE A 687 13.87 42.58 -14.54
N ILE A 688 13.31 43.00 -13.40
CA ILE A 688 12.18 42.35 -12.74
C ILE A 688 10.90 42.55 -13.54
N TYR A 689 10.76 43.68 -14.24
CA TYR A 689 9.66 43.88 -15.19
C TYR A 689 9.66 42.86 -16.31
N TYR A 690 10.83 42.62 -16.92
CA TYR A 690 10.96 41.67 -18.01
C TYR A 690 10.73 40.24 -17.52
N LEU A 691 11.26 39.90 -16.35
CA LEU A 691 11.05 38.60 -15.72
C LEU A 691 9.56 38.36 -15.44
N ALA A 692 8.87 39.30 -14.78
CA ALA A 692 7.44 39.20 -14.52
C ALA A 692 6.60 39.15 -15.81
N SER A 693 7.03 39.87 -16.86
CA SER A 693 6.37 39.83 -18.18
C SER A 693 6.53 38.47 -18.86
N VAL A 694 7.72 37.85 -18.74
CA VAL A 694 7.98 36.49 -19.22
C VAL A 694 7.12 35.49 -18.47
N GLU A 695 7.01 35.58 -17.15
CA GLU A 695 6.12 34.69 -16.37
C GLU A 695 4.66 34.87 -16.75
N PHE A 696 4.23 36.12 -16.90
CA PHE A 696 2.86 36.42 -17.28
C PHE A 696 2.50 35.89 -18.67
N LEU A 697 3.36 36.06 -19.67
CA LEU A 697 3.06 35.64 -21.04
C LEU A 697 3.49 34.18 -21.29
N ILE A 698 4.78 33.90 -21.15
CA ILE A 698 5.37 32.60 -21.47
C ILE A 698 5.01 31.59 -20.38
N GLY A 699 5.11 31.94 -19.10
CA GLY A 699 4.77 31.02 -18.00
C GLY A 699 3.33 30.51 -18.10
N ASN A 700 2.35 31.42 -18.22
CA ASN A 700 0.95 31.01 -18.40
C ASN A 700 0.73 30.21 -19.69
N PHE A 701 1.37 30.60 -20.81
CA PHE A 701 1.32 29.82 -22.04
C PHE A 701 1.84 28.39 -21.84
N LEU A 702 3.00 28.21 -21.19
CA LEU A 702 3.58 26.90 -20.94
C LEU A 702 2.69 26.03 -20.06
N PHE A 703 2.02 26.59 -19.06
CA PHE A 703 1.05 25.86 -18.24
C PHE A 703 -0.17 25.41 -19.04
N VAL A 704 -0.76 26.29 -19.85
CA VAL A 704 -1.89 25.92 -20.74
C VAL A 704 -1.44 24.87 -21.75
N PHE A 705 -0.28 25.07 -22.37
CA PHE A 705 0.31 24.14 -23.33
C PHE A 705 0.58 22.77 -22.71
N SER A 706 1.09 22.69 -21.48
CA SER A 706 1.32 21.42 -20.78
C SER A 706 0.03 20.66 -20.51
N ASN A 707 -1.08 21.36 -20.21
CA ASN A 707 -2.40 20.74 -20.08
C ASN A 707 -2.92 20.20 -21.42
N VAL A 708 -2.72 20.95 -22.51
CA VAL A 708 -3.03 20.49 -23.88
C VAL A 708 -2.21 19.25 -24.23
N ALA A 709 -0.90 19.28 -24.00
CA ALA A 709 0.02 18.19 -24.31
C ALA A 709 -0.34 16.92 -23.52
N GLY A 710 -0.63 17.05 -22.22
CA GLY A 710 -1.02 15.92 -21.37
C GLY A 710 -2.27 15.22 -21.88
N VAL A 711 -3.35 15.96 -22.17
CA VAL A 711 -4.59 15.36 -22.69
C VAL A 711 -4.41 14.78 -24.08
N TYR A 712 -3.70 15.48 -24.96
CA TYR A 712 -3.39 14.97 -26.30
C TYR A 712 -2.66 13.62 -26.22
N TRP A 713 -1.72 13.50 -25.28
CA TRP A 713 -0.99 12.26 -25.06
C TRP A 713 -1.92 11.14 -24.60
N VAL A 714 -2.74 11.37 -23.57
CA VAL A 714 -3.69 10.36 -23.07
C VAL A 714 -4.59 9.86 -24.21
N ILE A 715 -5.17 10.78 -25.00
CA ILE A 715 -6.03 10.41 -26.12
C ILE A 715 -5.28 9.50 -27.10
N ARG A 716 -4.07 9.89 -27.52
CA ARG A 716 -3.25 9.11 -28.45
C ARG A 716 -2.93 7.71 -27.89
N GLU A 717 -2.70 7.60 -26.59
CA GLU A 717 -2.40 6.32 -25.94
C GLU A 717 -3.64 5.43 -25.83
N LEU A 718 -4.80 6.00 -25.52
CA LEU A 718 -6.07 5.28 -25.49
C LEU A 718 -6.47 4.77 -26.89
N GLU A 719 -6.31 5.59 -27.93
CA GLU A 719 -6.58 5.19 -29.31
C GLU A 719 -5.69 4.02 -29.75
N LYS A 720 -4.40 4.02 -29.40
CA LYS A 720 -3.49 2.89 -29.65
C LYS A 720 -3.95 1.60 -28.96
N ARG A 721 -4.66 1.72 -27.83
CA ARG A 721 -5.25 0.59 -27.09
C ARG A 721 -6.67 0.25 -27.54
N GLY A 722 -7.20 0.93 -28.56
CA GLY A 722 -8.55 0.73 -29.09
C GLY A 722 -9.67 1.35 -28.24
N SER A 723 -9.34 2.24 -27.31
CA SER A 723 -10.31 2.93 -26.45
C SER A 723 -10.62 4.32 -26.99
N THR A 724 -11.90 4.66 -27.08
CA THR A 724 -12.41 5.98 -27.49
C THR A 724 -12.95 6.78 -26.30
N MET A 725 -12.48 6.49 -25.09
CA MET A 725 -13.02 7.12 -23.87
C MET A 725 -12.86 8.64 -23.88
N PHE A 726 -11.77 9.17 -24.45
CA PHE A 726 -11.56 10.61 -24.65
C PHE A 726 -11.55 10.98 -26.12
N SER A 727 -12.01 12.20 -26.41
CA SER A 727 -12.02 12.79 -27.75
C SER A 727 -11.07 13.98 -27.83
N TYR A 728 -10.48 14.22 -29.01
CA TYR A 728 -9.71 15.43 -29.31
C TYR A 728 -10.53 16.72 -29.13
N GLY A 729 -11.87 16.64 -29.11
CA GLY A 729 -12.74 17.75 -28.75
C GLY A 729 -12.48 18.31 -27.35
N LEU A 730 -11.89 17.52 -26.45
CA LEU A 730 -11.54 17.92 -25.09
C LEU A 730 -10.44 19.00 -25.09
N VAL A 731 -9.50 18.96 -26.04
CA VAL A 731 -8.29 19.80 -26.06
C VAL A 731 -8.60 21.30 -26.01
N LYS A 732 -9.66 21.76 -26.69
CA LYS A 732 -10.02 23.19 -26.76
C LYS A 732 -10.37 23.78 -25.38
N TYR A 733 -10.85 22.96 -24.44
CA TYR A 733 -11.25 23.44 -23.11
C TYR A 733 -10.04 23.74 -22.22
N ALA A 734 -8.85 23.22 -22.55
CA ALA A 734 -7.61 23.57 -21.88
C ALA A 734 -7.27 25.07 -22.01
N LEU A 735 -7.72 25.74 -23.09
CA LEU A 735 -7.52 27.19 -23.27
C LEU A 735 -8.27 28.02 -22.21
N LEU A 736 -9.27 27.44 -21.56
CA LEU A 736 -10.06 28.08 -20.51
C LEU A 736 -9.56 27.75 -19.09
N THR A 737 -8.44 27.04 -18.93
CA THR A 737 -7.88 26.73 -17.60
C THR A 737 -7.51 27.95 -16.75
N PRO A 738 -7.20 29.15 -17.29
CA PRO A 738 -7.02 30.33 -16.43
C PRO A 738 -8.25 30.67 -15.57
N ILE A 739 -9.47 30.38 -16.05
CA ILE A 739 -10.70 30.55 -15.27
C ILE A 739 -10.73 29.53 -14.12
N TYR A 740 -10.30 28.31 -14.38
CA TYR A 740 -10.20 27.26 -13.37
C TYR A 740 -9.16 27.59 -12.28
N TRP A 741 -8.08 28.31 -12.60
CA TRP A 741 -7.10 28.75 -11.60
C TRP A 741 -7.68 29.71 -10.56
N VAL A 742 -8.71 30.49 -10.91
CA VAL A 742 -9.43 31.32 -9.92
C VAL A 742 -10.09 30.44 -8.86
N LEU A 743 -10.68 29.31 -9.25
CA LEU A 743 -11.25 28.35 -8.30
C LEU A 743 -10.16 27.74 -7.42
N MET A 744 -8.97 27.45 -7.97
CA MET A 744 -7.81 26.97 -7.19
C MET A 744 -7.38 28.01 -6.14
N SER A 745 -7.35 29.30 -6.49
CA SER A 745 -7.06 30.37 -5.55
C SER A 745 -8.09 30.48 -4.42
N ILE A 746 -9.39 30.36 -4.74
CA ILE A 746 -10.45 30.34 -3.72
C ILE A 746 -10.25 29.16 -2.75
N ALA A 747 -9.97 27.98 -3.30
CA ALA A 747 -9.68 26.78 -2.50
C ALA A 747 -8.42 26.95 -1.63
N ALA A 748 -7.39 27.64 -2.14
CA ALA A 748 -6.14 27.87 -1.42
C ALA A 748 -6.29 28.85 -0.24
N VAL A 749 -7.03 29.96 -0.43
CA VAL A 749 -7.34 30.89 0.66
C VAL A 749 -8.13 30.19 1.75
N LYS A 750 -9.14 29.40 1.36
CA LYS A 750 -9.91 28.58 2.31
C LYS A 750 -9.01 27.57 3.04
N ALA A 751 -8.10 26.91 2.34
CA ALA A 751 -7.14 25.97 2.92
C ALA A 751 -6.23 26.63 3.96
N ALA A 752 -5.67 27.82 3.65
CA ALA A 752 -4.83 28.58 4.56
C ALA A 752 -5.60 28.99 5.84
N TRP A 753 -6.84 29.44 5.70
CA TRP A 753 -7.71 29.75 6.85
C TRP A 753 -8.02 28.50 7.69
N GLN A 754 -8.28 27.36 7.05
CA GLN A 754 -8.54 26.10 7.74
C GLN A 754 -7.30 25.50 8.41
N LEU A 755 -6.10 25.70 7.86
CA LEU A 755 -4.87 25.25 8.48
C LEU A 755 -4.70 25.84 9.89
N ILE A 756 -5.12 27.10 10.08
CA ILE A 756 -5.04 27.81 11.35
C ILE A 756 -6.22 27.44 12.26
N THR A 757 -7.44 27.39 11.73
CA THR A 757 -8.66 27.23 12.54
C THR A 757 -9.04 25.78 12.83
N LYS A 758 -8.75 24.86 11.90
CA LYS A 758 -9.17 23.45 11.91
C LYS A 758 -8.16 22.55 11.15
N PRO A 759 -6.92 22.41 11.62
CA PRO A 759 -5.84 21.75 10.87
C PRO A 759 -6.19 20.31 10.49
N PHE A 760 -6.72 19.53 11.44
CA PHE A 760 -7.05 18.11 11.26
C PHE A 760 -8.45 17.84 10.66
N TYR A 761 -9.20 18.90 10.33
CA TYR A 761 -10.56 18.72 9.84
C TYR A 761 -10.58 18.12 8.43
N TRP A 762 -11.19 16.95 8.30
CA TRP A 762 -11.40 16.29 7.02
C TRP A 762 -12.68 16.77 6.36
N GLU A 763 -12.56 17.54 5.26
CA GLU A 763 -13.71 17.90 4.45
C GLU A 763 -14.13 16.75 3.55
N LYS A 764 -15.14 15.99 4.02
CA LYS A 764 -15.72 14.89 3.24
C LYS A 764 -16.35 15.43 1.95
N THR A 765 -16.07 14.74 0.85
CA THR A 765 -16.67 14.95 -0.46
C THR A 765 -17.76 13.92 -0.70
N THR A 766 -18.76 14.30 -1.49
CA THR A 766 -19.79 13.38 -1.96
C THR A 766 -19.35 12.78 -3.29
N HIS A 767 -19.31 11.45 -3.38
CA HIS A 767 -19.12 10.68 -4.63
C HIS A 767 -20.50 10.25 -5.19
N GLY A 768 -20.52 9.68 -6.39
CA GLY A 768 -21.75 9.32 -7.11
C GLY A 768 -22.47 10.51 -7.75
N LEU A 769 -21.74 11.57 -8.14
CA LEU A 769 -22.34 12.80 -8.70
C LEU A 769 -22.64 12.71 -10.21
N THR A 770 -22.16 11.66 -10.87
CA THR A 770 -22.46 11.34 -12.26
C THR A 770 -23.87 10.75 -12.31
N LYS A 771 -24.78 11.40 -13.04
CA LYS A 771 -26.06 10.76 -13.38
C LYS A 771 -25.73 9.49 -14.15
N ARG A 772 -26.11 8.33 -13.61
CA ARG A 772 -25.86 7.01 -14.21
C ARG A 772 -26.37 6.99 -15.66
N THR A 773 -25.49 7.24 -16.62
CA THR A 773 -25.74 6.91 -18.02
C THR A 773 -25.57 5.40 -18.14
N SER A 774 -26.64 4.71 -18.52
CA SER A 774 -26.64 3.31 -18.92
C SER A 774 -25.38 2.99 -19.72
N ALA A 775 -24.64 1.96 -19.29
CA ALA A 775 -23.59 1.38 -20.12
C ALA A 775 -24.17 1.02 -21.51
N PRO A 776 -23.39 1.13 -22.60
CA PRO A 776 -23.79 0.55 -23.87
C PRO A 776 -23.86 -0.97 -23.73
N ASP A 777 -25.03 -1.54 -24.04
CA ASP A 777 -25.35 -2.95 -24.29
C ASP A 777 -24.84 -4.01 -23.30
N GLY A 778 -25.61 -4.18 -22.22
CA GLY A 778 -25.59 -5.36 -21.35
C GLY A 778 -26.48 -6.50 -21.86
N ASP A 779 -26.27 -6.98 -23.09
CA ASP A 779 -27.02 -8.14 -23.64
C ASP A 779 -26.20 -9.45 -23.70
N ALA A 780 -24.96 -9.47 -23.17
CA ALA A 780 -24.11 -10.66 -23.20
C ALA A 780 -24.01 -11.44 -21.86
N LEU A 781 -24.62 -10.97 -20.77
CA LEU A 781 -24.42 -11.56 -19.42
C LEU A 781 -25.64 -12.27 -18.83
N LYS A 782 -26.67 -12.58 -19.64
CA LYS A 782 -27.82 -13.39 -19.21
C LYS A 782 -27.76 -14.88 -19.61
N GLN A 783 -26.63 -15.35 -20.12
CA GLN A 783 -26.43 -16.78 -20.36
C GLN A 783 -25.17 -17.22 -19.64
N ASN A 784 -25.35 -18.13 -18.67
CA ASN A 784 -24.36 -18.73 -17.75
C ASN A 784 -24.28 -18.07 -16.36
N VAL A 785 -25.37 -18.23 -15.60
CA VAL A 785 -25.32 -18.41 -14.13
C VAL A 785 -25.59 -19.89 -13.85
#